data_AF-A0A3D0IZN4-F1
#
_entry.id   AF-A0A3D0IZN4-F1
#
_cell.length_a   1.000
_cell.length_b   1.000
_cell.length_c   1.000
_cell.angle_alpha   90.00
_cell.angle_beta   90.00
_cell.angle_gamma   90.00
#
_symmetry.space_group_name_H-M   'P 1'
#
loop_
_entity.id
_entity.type
_entity.pdbx_description
1 polymer ?
#
loop_
_entity_poly.entity_id
_entity_poly.type
_entity_poly.pdbx_seq_one_letter_code
_entity_poly.pdbx_strand_id
1 'polypeptide(L)'
;MLRTKPMKPRPPAQDYFAEIATQTVVPQRPGLRPAPQATCPPKKLPWRAGPLDSPRPLAPKIETADDLQKALLEARRHHAPFLENHAPAMPNLRSRQKMDRFQWRVESDQDRREFSSLLEGKGGWQEVRLPHYGPPLGKAATLYRTEFELESSVASREDVVLGFGGVDYACQVYLNGMCVGTHEGFFEEFEFSCREALRPGKNVLLVRVENDFTMLGSQKDGQAINGDKIYAATGLGYNEPELGWHHCPAGMGIWNRVFLEGRARLQLTDLWVRPMPEEEEAEIRLEVTQRGRGSPEEATLQVSVFGQNFPATVLEKKKYQPSARTLRGFGDLDGDHQSEIPAQMENGVNFFTLRVPMPKARIWDLNSPWLYQAQVEVVDTNGKVLDALACSFGMRTFRQDEDSKPKGKFYLNGREIRLRGANTMGHLERCVMEGNLDQLRDDILLAKLTNMNFLRLTQRPVHREVYEMCDRLGLLLQTDMPMFATVRRNQLLEVVRQCSRMERHVRAHPSNILVSFINEPRPAAAAKPHRFLLRHEMERMFSMGSEAVRQENPDRVIKCVDGDYDPPAPSGMPDNHCYCGWYIGHGIDLGALEAGGWLPVKPGWHFGCGEFGAEGLDSYGVMKKYYPRDWQPPSLKSAWTPQVLAESQSWNFHFLWYDTPKDAGGWIEVSQRHQEWITRLMTEAYRRHSWMNTFAIHLFIDAWPCGWMKAIMDVDRVPKKAWFAYRDALSPTAVSLRCSRTQVWSEEVVPVELWVSHDPAEKLVGASWVYEVKLNGKGVAHGRAPAKVPACRSLGQGILPIRMPAVEKVSVVQVGATLLDASGKPIHDRTIELRIFPRLGRREVLPWVPGGSAKTIGWLGELGAKATARP
;
A
#
# COMPACT_ATOMS: atom_id res chain seq x y z
N MET A 1 -43.29 3.78 -19.16
CA MET A 1 -43.51 4.08 -17.72
C MET A 1 -43.65 2.78 -16.96
N LEU A 2 -42.56 2.23 -16.42
CA LEU A 2 -42.60 1.12 -15.47
C LEU A 2 -42.22 1.70 -14.11
N ARG A 3 -43.21 1.79 -13.21
CA ARG A 3 -42.99 2.21 -11.82
C ARG A 3 -42.14 1.14 -11.14
N THR A 4 -40.88 1.46 -10.85
CA THR A 4 -40.03 0.66 -9.97
C THR A 4 -40.66 0.65 -8.58
N LYS A 5 -40.89 -0.56 -8.03
CA LYS A 5 -41.33 -0.72 -6.65
C LYS A 5 -40.24 -0.19 -5.71
N PRO A 6 -40.59 0.50 -4.61
CA PRO A 6 -39.61 0.83 -3.58
C PRO A 6 -38.98 -0.47 -3.06
N MET A 7 -37.66 -0.54 -3.12
CA MET A 7 -36.87 -1.66 -2.61
C MET A 7 -37.12 -1.77 -1.10
N LYS A 8 -37.54 -2.94 -0.62
CA LYS A 8 -37.65 -3.20 0.83
C LYS A 8 -36.26 -3.03 1.47
N PRO A 9 -36.15 -2.41 2.67
CA PRO A 9 -34.88 -2.37 3.38
C PRO A 9 -34.36 -3.79 3.57
N ARG A 10 -33.12 -4.05 3.12
CA ARG A 10 -32.42 -5.29 3.47
C ARG A 10 -32.26 -5.30 5.00
N PRO A 11 -32.61 -6.39 5.71
CA PRO A 11 -32.14 -6.54 7.08
C PRO A 11 -30.61 -6.45 7.07
N PRO A 12 -29.97 -5.87 8.09
CA PRO A 12 -28.51 -5.86 8.15
C PRO A 12 -28.05 -7.31 8.03
N ALA A 13 -27.33 -7.61 6.95
CA ALA A 13 -26.63 -8.88 6.85
C ALA A 13 -25.66 -8.96 8.03
N GLN A 14 -25.47 -10.15 8.58
CA GLN A 14 -24.47 -10.37 9.61
C GLN A 14 -23.12 -9.91 9.05
N ASP A 15 -22.53 -8.88 9.66
CA ASP A 15 -21.25 -8.34 9.20
C ASP A 15 -20.16 -9.35 9.52
N TYR A 16 -19.65 -9.98 8.46
CA TYR A 16 -18.65 -11.01 8.52
C TYR A 16 -17.36 -10.56 9.24
N PHE A 17 -16.93 -9.32 9.02
CA PHE A 17 -15.73 -8.78 9.65
C PHE A 17 -15.97 -8.40 11.11
N ALA A 18 -17.18 -7.95 11.44
CA ALA A 18 -17.57 -7.72 12.83
C ALA A 18 -17.64 -9.03 13.63
N GLU A 19 -18.10 -10.13 13.04
CA GLU A 19 -18.03 -11.45 13.68
C GLU A 19 -16.59 -11.84 14.02
N ILE A 20 -15.66 -11.67 13.07
CA ILE A 20 -14.22 -11.89 13.30
C ILE A 20 -13.75 -11.01 14.47
N ALA A 21 -14.15 -9.73 14.52
CA ALA A 21 -13.76 -8.81 15.59
C ALA A 21 -14.24 -9.25 16.97
N THR A 22 -15.41 -9.89 17.07
CA THR A 22 -15.97 -10.35 18.35
C THR A 22 -15.39 -11.67 18.86
N GLN A 23 -14.65 -12.40 18.02
CA GLN A 23 -14.00 -13.63 18.43
C GLN A 23 -12.85 -13.32 19.38
N THR A 24 -12.83 -13.95 20.56
CA THR A 24 -11.70 -13.82 21.48
C THR A 24 -10.46 -14.37 20.81
N VAL A 25 -9.45 -13.52 20.58
CA VAL A 25 -8.11 -13.95 20.15
C VAL A 25 -7.51 -14.75 21.30
N VAL A 26 -7.74 -16.07 21.30
CA VAL A 26 -7.02 -16.97 22.19
C VAL A 26 -5.62 -17.09 21.60
N PRO A 27 -4.54 -16.73 22.32
CA PRO A 27 -3.19 -16.94 21.82
C PRO A 27 -2.95 -18.46 21.71
N GLN A 28 -3.26 -19.04 20.56
CA GLN A 28 -3.21 -20.49 20.35
C GLN A 28 -1.79 -20.98 20.09
N ARG A 29 -0.86 -20.09 19.72
CA ARG A 29 0.51 -20.48 19.35
C ARG A 29 1.50 -20.27 20.51
N PRO A 30 2.19 -21.34 20.96
CA PRO A 30 3.28 -21.22 21.93
C PRO A 30 4.38 -20.26 21.45
N GLY A 31 4.88 -19.41 22.34
CA GLY A 31 6.02 -18.52 22.08
C GLY A 31 5.67 -17.04 21.91
N LEU A 32 4.38 -16.68 21.80
CA LEU A 32 3.95 -15.29 21.80
C LEU A 32 3.96 -14.67 23.20
N ARG A 33 4.37 -13.40 23.28
CA ARG A 33 4.37 -12.64 24.53
C ARG A 33 3.82 -11.23 24.30
N PRO A 34 3.09 -10.64 25.27
CA PRO A 34 2.72 -9.23 25.20
C PRO A 34 3.95 -8.36 24.95
N ALA A 35 3.84 -7.44 24.00
CA ALA A 35 4.88 -6.44 23.79
C ALA A 35 4.98 -5.47 24.98
N PRO A 36 6.15 -4.88 25.27
CA PRO A 36 6.31 -3.96 26.38
C PRO A 36 5.44 -2.73 26.21
N GLN A 37 4.68 -2.37 27.24
CA GLN A 37 3.82 -1.19 27.20
C GLN A 37 4.64 0.10 27.05
N ALA A 38 4.19 1.01 26.18
CA ALA A 38 4.72 2.35 26.11
C ALA A 38 4.32 3.14 27.38
N THR A 39 5.31 3.57 28.16
CA THR A 39 5.07 4.26 29.44
C THR A 39 5.67 5.67 29.48
N CYS A 40 4.97 6.59 30.13
CA CYS A 40 5.48 7.93 30.41
C CYS A 40 6.10 7.94 31.82
N PRO A 41 7.29 8.53 32.03
CA PRO A 41 7.87 8.61 33.37
C PRO A 41 6.96 9.38 34.32
N PRO A 42 6.79 8.96 35.58
CA PRO A 42 5.91 9.62 36.56
C PRO A 42 6.47 10.97 37.06
N LYS A 43 7.38 11.60 36.30
CA LYS A 43 8.00 12.89 36.59
C LYS A 43 6.98 14.01 36.37
N LYS A 44 6.66 14.76 37.42
CA LYS A 44 5.80 15.95 37.32
C LYS A 44 6.55 17.08 36.62
N LEU A 45 5.94 17.66 35.59
CA LEU A 45 6.48 18.83 34.89
C LEU A 45 6.12 20.13 35.64
N PRO A 46 7.02 21.12 35.71
CA PRO A 46 6.81 22.34 36.50
C PRO A 46 5.79 23.27 35.85
N TRP A 47 4.83 23.81 36.61
CA TRP A 47 3.83 24.75 36.12
C TRP A 47 3.46 25.77 37.20
N ARG A 48 2.97 26.94 36.79
CA ARG A 48 2.53 28.04 37.65
C ARG A 48 1.06 28.31 37.40
N ALA A 49 0.29 28.49 38.47
CA ALA A 49 -1.09 28.94 38.39
C ALA A 49 -1.13 30.47 38.20
N GLY A 50 -2.07 30.95 37.38
CA GLY A 50 -2.22 32.38 37.09
C GLY A 50 -2.45 32.67 35.61
N PRO A 51 -2.59 33.96 35.24
CA PRO A 51 -2.68 34.36 33.85
C PRO A 51 -1.41 33.98 33.08
N LEU A 52 -1.54 33.77 31.77
CA LEU A 52 -0.40 33.46 30.91
C LEU A 52 0.55 34.67 30.84
N ASP A 53 1.85 34.43 30.94
CA ASP A 53 2.85 35.48 30.69
C ASP A 53 2.80 35.95 29.23
N SER A 54 2.52 35.03 28.31
CA SER A 54 2.34 35.26 26.88
C SER A 54 1.53 34.11 26.28
N PRO A 55 0.83 34.30 25.15
CA PRO A 55 0.22 33.17 24.43
C PRO A 55 1.27 32.11 24.09
N ARG A 56 0.88 30.83 24.18
CA ARG A 56 1.72 29.73 23.71
C ARG A 56 1.95 29.87 22.19
N PRO A 57 3.20 29.77 21.70
CA PRO A 57 3.48 29.80 20.26
C PRO A 57 2.89 28.56 19.57
N LEU A 58 2.35 28.73 18.37
CA LEU A 58 1.76 27.66 17.56
C LEU A 58 2.65 27.37 16.35
N ALA A 59 2.75 26.10 15.97
CA ALA A 59 3.48 25.71 14.77
C ALA A 59 2.60 25.99 13.53
N PRO A 60 3.19 26.36 12.38
CA PRO A 60 2.42 26.50 11.14
C PRO A 60 1.87 25.13 10.72
N LYS A 61 0.59 25.09 10.33
CA LYS A 61 -0.11 23.86 9.92
C LYS A 61 -0.87 24.08 8.61
N ILE A 62 -1.10 22.99 7.89
CA ILE A 62 -2.07 22.94 6.80
C ILE A 62 -3.40 22.57 7.47
N GLU A 63 -4.34 23.51 7.53
CA GLU A 63 -5.61 23.32 8.24
C GLU A 63 -6.83 23.42 7.31
N THR A 64 -6.63 23.95 6.11
CA THR A 64 -7.69 24.14 5.12
C THR A 64 -7.35 23.50 3.77
N ALA A 65 -8.36 23.31 2.94
CA ALA A 65 -8.17 22.87 1.56
C ALA A 65 -7.33 23.87 0.75
N ASP A 66 -7.47 25.18 1.00
CA ASP A 66 -6.68 26.22 0.32
C ASP A 66 -5.20 26.14 0.67
N ASP A 67 -4.87 25.88 1.94
CA ASP A 67 -3.48 25.65 2.37
C ASP A 67 -2.89 24.43 1.67
N LEU A 68 -3.67 23.34 1.55
CA LEU A 68 -3.25 22.14 0.85
C LEU A 68 -2.97 22.41 -0.63
N GLN A 69 -3.83 23.16 -1.32
CA GLN A 69 -3.62 23.51 -2.72
C GLN A 69 -2.35 24.34 -2.92
N LYS A 70 -2.09 25.33 -2.06
CA LYS A 70 -0.84 26.11 -2.10
C LYS A 70 0.39 25.22 -1.88
N ALA A 71 0.33 24.33 -0.88
CA ALA A 71 1.40 23.39 -0.58
C ALA A 71 1.65 22.40 -1.74
N LEU A 72 0.60 21.97 -2.45
CA LEU A 72 0.72 21.13 -3.64
C LEU A 72 1.44 21.85 -4.78
N LEU A 73 1.13 23.13 -5.03
CA LEU A 73 1.84 23.94 -6.03
C LEU A 73 3.32 24.14 -5.68
N GLU A 74 3.65 24.31 -4.40
CA GLU A 74 5.03 24.34 -3.92
C GLU A 74 5.73 22.99 -4.09
N ALA A 75 5.07 21.90 -3.74
CA ALA A 75 5.59 20.55 -3.91
C ALA A 75 5.88 20.24 -5.38
N ARG A 76 5.01 20.63 -6.31
CA ARG A 76 5.26 20.50 -7.76
C ARG A 76 6.53 21.23 -8.18
N ARG A 77 6.71 22.49 -7.76
CA ARG A 77 7.91 23.27 -8.08
C ARG A 77 9.18 22.66 -7.52
N HIS A 78 9.13 22.16 -6.28
CA HIS A 78 10.27 21.52 -5.64
C HIS A 78 10.70 20.24 -6.36
N HIS A 79 9.75 19.42 -6.82
CA HIS A 79 10.04 18.12 -7.44
C HIS A 79 10.22 18.18 -8.96
N ALA A 80 9.93 19.31 -9.62
CA ALA A 80 10.05 19.45 -11.06
C ALA A 80 11.42 19.02 -11.63
N PRO A 81 12.58 19.35 -11.00
CA PRO A 81 13.88 18.91 -11.52
C PRO A 81 14.04 17.39 -11.58
N PHE A 82 13.40 16.64 -10.68
CA PHE A 82 13.50 15.17 -10.64
C PHE A 82 12.63 14.48 -11.70
N LEU A 83 11.71 15.23 -12.34
CA LEU A 83 10.88 14.75 -13.45
C LEU A 83 11.57 14.91 -14.82
N GLU A 84 12.71 15.61 -14.87
CA GLU A 84 13.47 15.80 -16.11
C GLU A 84 14.09 14.49 -16.62
N ASN A 85 14.45 14.50 -17.92
CA ASN A 85 15.19 13.41 -18.55
C ASN A 85 16.43 13.99 -19.26
N HIS A 86 17.61 13.67 -18.72
CA HIS A 86 18.91 14.11 -19.22
C HIS A 86 19.71 13.01 -19.90
N ALA A 87 19.26 11.75 -19.80
CA ALA A 87 19.94 10.64 -20.45
C ALA A 87 19.79 10.75 -21.99
N PRO A 88 20.86 10.47 -22.77
CA PRO A 88 20.79 10.47 -24.23
C PRO A 88 19.68 9.57 -24.76
N ALA A 89 19.06 9.97 -25.88
CA ALA A 89 18.04 9.14 -26.52
C ALA A 89 18.64 7.81 -27.00
N MET A 90 17.92 6.71 -26.75
CA MET A 90 18.28 5.39 -27.24
C MET A 90 18.15 5.30 -28.76
N PRO A 91 18.99 4.51 -29.45
CA PRO A 91 18.80 4.23 -30.86
C PRO A 91 17.46 3.53 -31.09
N ASN A 92 16.71 3.96 -32.11
CA ASN A 92 15.42 3.37 -32.45
C ASN A 92 15.59 2.09 -33.28
N LEU A 93 15.87 0.97 -32.59
CA LEU A 93 16.15 -0.33 -33.21
C LEU A 93 14.95 -1.28 -33.24
N ARG A 94 13.89 -0.97 -32.47
CA ARG A 94 12.67 -1.75 -32.40
C ARG A 94 11.51 -0.99 -33.03
N SER A 95 10.71 -1.68 -33.84
CA SER A 95 9.49 -1.11 -34.44
C SER A 95 8.27 -1.67 -33.71
N ARG A 96 7.32 -0.82 -33.33
CA ARG A 96 6.15 -1.23 -32.53
C ARG A 96 4.84 -0.81 -33.19
N GLN A 97 3.95 -1.77 -33.37
CA GLN A 97 2.57 -1.59 -33.81
C GLN A 97 1.63 -1.84 -32.62
N LYS A 98 0.95 -0.79 -32.15
CA LYS A 98 0.01 -0.87 -31.02
C LYS A 98 -1.35 -1.42 -31.47
N MET A 99 -2.00 -2.20 -30.60
CA MET A 99 -3.36 -2.68 -30.79
C MET A 99 -4.19 -2.30 -29.56
N ASP A 100 -5.09 -1.33 -29.73
CA ASP A 100 -5.95 -0.83 -28.66
C ASP A 100 -7.45 -1.09 -28.90
N ARG A 101 -7.85 -1.45 -30.13
CA ARG A 101 -9.26 -1.72 -30.50
C ARG A 101 -9.49 -3.20 -30.73
N PHE A 102 -10.51 -3.72 -30.05
CA PHE A 102 -10.91 -5.12 -30.13
C PHE A 102 -12.41 -5.25 -30.20
N GLN A 103 -12.85 -6.29 -30.86
CA GLN A 103 -14.16 -6.89 -30.76
C GLN A 103 -14.18 -7.82 -29.55
N TRP A 104 -15.16 -7.68 -28.67
CA TRP A 104 -15.26 -8.42 -27.43
C TRP A 104 -16.63 -9.06 -27.24
N ARG A 105 -16.65 -10.26 -26.65
CA ARG A 105 -17.86 -10.89 -26.10
C ARG A 105 -17.54 -11.94 -25.05
N VAL A 106 -18.54 -12.32 -24.26
CA VAL A 106 -18.47 -13.52 -23.41
C VAL A 106 -18.53 -14.77 -24.29
N GLU A 107 -17.66 -15.74 -24.03
CA GLU A 107 -17.63 -17.01 -24.76
C GLU A 107 -18.94 -17.79 -24.58
N SER A 108 -19.51 -18.25 -25.69
CA SER A 108 -20.67 -19.13 -25.73
C SER A 108 -20.30 -20.59 -25.99
N ASP A 109 -21.25 -21.52 -25.77
CA ASP A 109 -21.04 -22.93 -26.12
C ASP A 109 -20.88 -23.17 -27.62
N GLN A 110 -21.44 -22.30 -28.47
CA GLN A 110 -21.23 -22.37 -29.92
C GLN A 110 -19.79 -22.03 -30.28
N ASP A 111 -19.22 -21.00 -29.64
CA ASP A 111 -17.83 -20.57 -29.87
C ASP A 111 -16.82 -21.72 -29.63
N ARG A 112 -17.09 -22.54 -28.61
CA ARG A 112 -16.28 -23.72 -28.27
C ARG A 112 -16.35 -24.83 -29.31
N ARG A 113 -17.45 -24.92 -30.06
CA ARG A 113 -17.66 -25.95 -31.10
C ARG A 113 -17.20 -25.48 -32.48
N GLU A 114 -17.25 -24.16 -32.73
CA GLU A 114 -17.06 -23.56 -34.05
C GLU A 114 -15.95 -22.49 -34.04
N PHE A 115 -14.72 -22.90 -33.70
CA PHE A 115 -13.58 -21.97 -33.60
C PHE A 115 -13.31 -21.13 -34.86
N SER A 116 -13.54 -21.68 -36.06
CA SER A 116 -13.38 -20.95 -37.33
C SER A 116 -14.31 -19.73 -37.43
N SER A 117 -15.51 -19.82 -36.86
CA SER A 117 -16.48 -18.71 -36.86
C SER A 117 -15.97 -17.48 -36.09
N LEU A 118 -15.15 -17.71 -35.05
CA LEU A 118 -14.50 -16.65 -34.28
C LEU A 118 -13.49 -15.91 -35.14
N LEU A 119 -12.65 -16.64 -35.87
CA LEU A 119 -11.65 -16.05 -36.76
C LEU A 119 -12.28 -15.26 -37.89
N GLU A 120 -13.43 -15.70 -38.40
CA GLU A 120 -14.22 -15.01 -39.43
C GLU A 120 -15.01 -13.80 -38.91
N GLY A 121 -15.05 -13.58 -37.58
CA GLY A 121 -15.77 -12.46 -36.98
C GLY A 121 -17.29 -12.65 -36.93
N LYS A 122 -17.78 -13.89 -37.03
CA LYS A 122 -19.22 -14.19 -36.97
C LYS A 122 -19.79 -14.03 -35.56
N GLY A 123 -21.09 -13.69 -35.47
CA GLY A 123 -21.83 -13.52 -34.22
C GLY A 123 -21.85 -12.08 -33.68
N GLY A 124 -22.44 -11.87 -32.50
CA GLY A 124 -22.58 -10.55 -31.88
C GLY A 124 -21.30 -10.14 -31.14
N TRP A 125 -20.59 -9.14 -31.67
CA TRP A 125 -19.39 -8.57 -31.05
C TRP A 125 -19.65 -7.14 -30.58
N GLN A 126 -19.07 -6.77 -29.44
CA GLN A 126 -19.04 -5.40 -28.94
C GLN A 126 -17.66 -4.80 -29.18
N GLU A 127 -17.59 -3.59 -29.74
CA GLU A 127 -16.32 -2.86 -29.85
C GLU A 127 -15.89 -2.35 -28.46
N VAL A 128 -14.65 -2.63 -28.08
CA VAL A 128 -14.02 -2.19 -26.83
C VAL A 128 -12.64 -1.60 -27.11
N ARG A 129 -12.15 -0.81 -26.15
CA ARG A 129 -10.79 -0.28 -26.16
C ARG A 129 -10.01 -0.76 -24.96
N LEU A 130 -8.73 -1.02 -25.15
CA LEU A 130 -7.82 -1.30 -24.06
C LEU A 130 -7.39 0.00 -23.36
N PRO A 131 -7.24 -0.01 -22.02
CA PRO A 131 -7.47 -1.14 -21.13
C PRO A 131 -8.98 -1.46 -20.94
N HIS A 132 -9.33 -2.74 -20.93
CA HIS A 132 -10.71 -3.22 -20.74
C HIS A 132 -10.77 -4.24 -19.59
N TYR A 133 -11.51 -3.92 -18.52
CA TYR A 133 -11.60 -4.73 -17.30
C TYR A 133 -13.00 -4.65 -16.69
N GLY A 134 -13.52 -5.78 -16.21
CA GLY A 134 -14.82 -5.82 -15.54
C GLY A 134 -15.39 -7.22 -15.36
N PRO A 135 -16.72 -7.35 -15.21
CA PRO A 135 -17.39 -8.66 -15.17
C PRO A 135 -17.24 -9.43 -16.51
N PRO A 136 -17.50 -10.75 -16.54
CA PRO A 136 -18.09 -11.58 -15.47
C PRO A 136 -17.12 -11.98 -14.34
N LEU A 137 -17.70 -12.18 -13.15
CA LEU A 137 -16.98 -12.71 -11.97
C LEU A 137 -17.05 -14.24 -11.92
N GLY A 138 -16.03 -14.86 -11.31
CA GLY A 138 -15.97 -16.30 -11.17
C GLY A 138 -15.63 -17.01 -12.47
N LYS A 139 -16.02 -18.29 -12.60
CA LYS A 139 -15.67 -19.10 -13.76
C LYS A 139 -16.37 -18.63 -15.04
N ALA A 140 -15.59 -18.03 -15.94
CA ALA A 140 -16.06 -17.53 -17.23
C ALA A 140 -14.90 -17.41 -18.24
N ALA A 141 -15.21 -17.28 -19.52
CA ALA A 141 -14.25 -16.94 -20.55
C ALA A 141 -14.80 -15.81 -21.42
N THR A 142 -13.91 -14.91 -21.86
CA THR A 142 -14.24 -13.84 -22.82
C THR A 142 -13.29 -13.90 -24.00
N LEU A 143 -13.75 -13.42 -25.14
CA LEU A 143 -13.02 -13.44 -26.40
C LEU A 143 -12.74 -12.00 -26.81
N TYR A 144 -11.49 -11.70 -27.14
CA TYR A 144 -11.07 -10.45 -27.77
C TYR A 144 -10.56 -10.77 -29.16
N ARG A 145 -11.09 -10.11 -30.18
CA ARG A 145 -10.71 -10.30 -31.58
C ARG A 145 -10.32 -8.97 -32.19
N THR A 146 -9.27 -8.94 -33.00
CA THR A 146 -8.98 -7.77 -33.83
C THR A 146 -8.38 -8.19 -35.17
N GLU A 147 -8.69 -7.42 -36.19
CA GLU A 147 -8.07 -7.55 -37.51
C GLU A 147 -7.10 -6.39 -37.71
N PHE A 148 -5.91 -6.68 -38.23
CA PHE A 148 -4.92 -5.65 -38.46
C PHE A 148 -4.11 -5.96 -39.72
N GLU A 149 -3.65 -4.90 -40.37
CA GLU A 149 -2.64 -4.99 -41.42
C GLU A 149 -1.26 -4.96 -40.76
N LEU A 150 -0.40 -5.92 -41.08
CA LEU A 150 0.95 -5.96 -40.52
C LEU A 150 1.78 -4.80 -41.07
N GLU A 151 2.27 -3.93 -40.19
CA GLU A 151 3.13 -2.81 -40.59
C GLU A 151 4.47 -3.30 -41.15
N SER A 152 4.88 -2.75 -42.29
CA SER A 152 6.16 -3.09 -42.94
C SER A 152 7.38 -2.81 -42.05
N SER A 153 7.27 -1.80 -41.18
CA SER A 153 8.28 -1.45 -40.17
C SER A 153 8.53 -2.60 -39.20
N VAL A 154 7.48 -3.34 -38.81
CA VAL A 154 7.54 -4.53 -37.93
C VAL A 154 7.96 -5.76 -38.73
N ALA A 155 7.34 -5.98 -39.89
CA ALA A 155 7.56 -7.17 -40.72
C ALA A 155 9.00 -7.32 -41.24
N SER A 156 9.69 -6.20 -41.44
CA SER A 156 11.08 -6.17 -41.95
C SER A 156 12.14 -6.61 -40.93
N ARG A 157 11.75 -6.83 -39.66
CA ARG A 157 12.66 -7.26 -38.59
C ARG A 157 12.84 -8.78 -38.58
N GLU A 158 13.91 -9.23 -37.90
CA GLU A 158 14.33 -10.64 -37.89
C GLU A 158 13.47 -11.52 -36.97
N ASP A 159 12.89 -10.93 -35.93
CA ASP A 159 11.89 -11.56 -35.09
C ASP A 159 10.72 -10.60 -34.90
N VAL A 160 9.55 -11.15 -34.59
CA VAL A 160 8.36 -10.37 -34.24
C VAL A 160 7.74 -11.01 -33.02
N VAL A 161 7.57 -10.21 -31.96
CA VAL A 161 6.92 -10.64 -30.73
C VAL A 161 5.57 -9.96 -30.57
N LEU A 162 4.61 -10.68 -30.01
CA LEU A 162 3.33 -10.18 -29.54
C LEU A 162 3.40 -10.02 -28.02
N GLY A 163 3.38 -8.77 -27.55
CA GLY A 163 3.52 -8.41 -26.13
C GLY A 163 2.21 -7.98 -25.48
N PHE A 164 2.05 -8.35 -24.21
CA PHE A 164 0.94 -8.01 -23.33
C PHE A 164 1.47 -7.34 -22.06
N GLY A 165 0.90 -6.19 -21.70
CA GLY A 165 1.24 -5.51 -20.44
C GLY A 165 0.53 -6.09 -19.21
N GLY A 166 -0.44 -6.99 -19.40
CA GLY A 166 -1.24 -7.57 -18.33
C GLY A 166 -2.61 -8.06 -18.80
N VAL A 167 -2.97 -9.26 -18.35
CA VAL A 167 -4.27 -9.90 -18.61
C VAL A 167 -4.78 -10.47 -17.29
N ASP A 168 -6.05 -10.26 -16.96
CA ASP A 168 -6.69 -10.91 -15.81
C ASP A 168 -7.68 -11.98 -16.31
N TYR A 169 -7.52 -13.29 -16.06
CA TYR A 169 -6.44 -13.91 -15.28
C TYR A 169 -5.52 -14.82 -16.11
N ALA A 170 -6.08 -15.82 -16.79
CA ALA A 170 -5.34 -16.68 -17.70
C ALA A 170 -5.75 -16.40 -19.14
N CYS A 171 -4.90 -16.69 -20.12
CA CYS A 171 -5.27 -16.52 -21.51
C CYS A 171 -4.61 -17.50 -22.47
N GLN A 172 -5.30 -17.71 -23.59
CA GLN A 172 -4.82 -18.41 -24.79
C GLN A 172 -4.83 -17.43 -25.95
N VAL A 173 -3.72 -17.34 -26.66
CA VAL A 173 -3.53 -16.36 -27.74
C VAL A 173 -3.39 -17.07 -29.08
N TYR A 174 -4.22 -16.67 -30.03
CA TYR A 174 -4.26 -17.23 -31.37
C TYR A 174 -4.01 -16.14 -32.41
N LEU A 175 -3.08 -16.40 -33.32
CA LEU A 175 -2.81 -15.54 -34.47
C LEU A 175 -3.07 -16.34 -35.75
N ASN A 176 -3.99 -15.85 -36.59
CA ASN A 176 -4.41 -16.51 -37.83
C ASN A 176 -4.83 -17.99 -37.65
N GLY A 177 -5.42 -18.30 -36.49
CA GLY A 177 -5.86 -19.64 -36.10
C GLY A 177 -4.79 -20.52 -35.46
N MET A 178 -3.53 -20.09 -35.40
CA MET A 178 -2.46 -20.81 -34.70
C MET A 178 -2.35 -20.32 -33.26
N CYS A 179 -2.35 -21.24 -32.28
CA CYS A 179 -2.08 -20.89 -30.89
C CYS A 179 -0.59 -20.53 -30.74
N VAL A 180 -0.30 -19.27 -30.37
CA VAL A 180 1.08 -18.78 -30.20
C VAL A 180 1.55 -18.87 -28.74
N GLY A 181 0.64 -19.04 -27.79
CA GLY A 181 1.01 -19.26 -26.40
C GLY A 181 -0.13 -19.11 -25.41
N THR A 182 0.20 -19.40 -24.15
CA THR A 182 -0.69 -19.29 -22.99
C THR A 182 0.00 -18.54 -21.86
N HIS A 183 -0.77 -17.85 -21.03
CA HIS A 183 -0.27 -17.16 -19.84
C HIS A 183 -1.23 -17.36 -18.66
N GLU A 184 -0.68 -17.43 -17.45
CA GLU A 184 -1.41 -17.40 -16.19
C GLU A 184 -0.74 -16.36 -15.27
N GLY A 185 -1.53 -15.44 -14.73
CA GLY A 185 -1.03 -14.38 -13.85
C GLY A 185 -1.62 -13.03 -14.21
N PHE A 186 -1.97 -12.24 -13.19
CA PHE A 186 -2.68 -10.97 -13.37
C PHE A 186 -1.74 -9.81 -13.75
N PHE A 187 -0.53 -9.76 -13.17
CA PHE A 187 0.33 -8.57 -13.19
C PHE A 187 1.62 -8.69 -14.01
N GLU A 188 1.96 -9.88 -14.49
CA GLU A 188 3.19 -10.12 -15.24
C GLU A 188 3.06 -9.58 -16.67
N GLU A 189 4.06 -8.83 -17.13
CA GLU A 189 4.21 -8.55 -18.57
C GLU A 189 4.78 -9.80 -19.26
N PHE A 190 4.19 -10.19 -20.39
CA PHE A 190 4.60 -11.39 -21.13
C PHE A 190 4.55 -11.18 -22.64
N GLU A 191 5.31 -12.00 -23.37
CA GLU A 191 5.40 -11.92 -24.83
C GLU A 191 5.56 -13.29 -25.48
N PHE A 192 5.11 -13.41 -26.72
CA PHE A 192 5.27 -14.60 -27.55
C PHE A 192 5.95 -14.24 -28.86
N SER A 193 6.97 -14.99 -29.28
CA SER A 193 7.45 -14.89 -30.67
C SER A 193 6.35 -15.43 -31.59
N CYS A 194 5.98 -14.63 -32.59
CA CYS A 194 4.82 -14.90 -33.44
C CYS A 194 5.13 -14.74 -34.93
N ARG A 195 6.41 -14.61 -35.31
CA ARG A 195 6.83 -14.42 -36.70
C ARG A 195 6.28 -15.49 -37.65
N GLU A 196 6.36 -16.75 -37.26
CA GLU A 196 5.87 -17.88 -38.08
C GLU A 196 4.34 -17.91 -38.23
N ALA A 197 3.61 -17.23 -37.32
CA ALA A 197 2.15 -17.17 -37.33
C ALA A 197 1.61 -16.03 -38.22
N LEU A 198 2.45 -15.03 -38.52
CA LEU A 198 2.07 -13.82 -39.25
C LEU A 198 1.97 -14.07 -40.75
N ARG A 199 1.05 -13.35 -41.40
CA ARG A 199 0.86 -13.34 -42.85
C ARG A 199 1.17 -11.95 -43.40
N PRO A 200 1.66 -11.83 -44.65
CA PRO A 200 1.66 -10.55 -45.34
C PRO A 200 0.23 -9.97 -45.43
N GLY A 201 0.08 -8.67 -45.19
CA GLY A 201 -1.21 -7.98 -45.22
C GLY A 201 -2.07 -8.26 -43.98
N LYS A 202 -3.32 -8.67 -44.21
CA LYS A 202 -4.35 -8.84 -43.17
C LYS A 202 -4.07 -10.03 -42.26
N ASN A 203 -4.10 -9.77 -40.96
CA ASN A 203 -3.96 -10.75 -39.89
C ASN A 203 -5.15 -10.68 -38.92
N VAL A 204 -5.43 -11.78 -38.23
CA VAL A 204 -6.47 -11.88 -37.20
C VAL A 204 -5.86 -12.34 -35.89
N LEU A 205 -5.95 -11.52 -34.86
CA LEU A 205 -5.60 -11.86 -33.48
C LEU A 205 -6.88 -12.20 -32.71
N LEU A 206 -6.90 -13.35 -32.05
CA LEU A 206 -7.95 -13.78 -31.13
C LEU A 206 -7.29 -14.13 -29.77
N VAL A 207 -7.77 -13.51 -28.69
CA VAL A 207 -7.33 -13.77 -27.33
C VAL A 207 -8.52 -14.29 -26.54
N ARG A 208 -8.41 -15.51 -26.03
CA ARG A 208 -9.39 -16.08 -25.12
C ARG A 208 -8.89 -15.86 -23.69
N VAL A 209 -9.57 -15.03 -22.94
CA VAL A 209 -9.26 -14.70 -21.54
C VAL A 209 -10.16 -15.52 -20.64
N GLU A 210 -9.58 -16.21 -19.67
CA GLU A 210 -10.25 -17.08 -18.70
C GLU A 210 -10.19 -16.46 -17.30
N ASN A 211 -11.33 -16.54 -16.61
CA ASN A 211 -11.47 -16.17 -15.21
C ASN A 211 -11.90 -17.40 -14.39
N ASP A 212 -11.59 -17.37 -13.11
CA ASP A 212 -12.06 -18.38 -12.15
C ASP A 212 -12.48 -17.70 -10.84
N PHE A 213 -13.12 -18.47 -9.97
CA PHE A 213 -13.33 -18.04 -8.58
C PHE A 213 -11.98 -17.85 -7.89
N THR A 214 -11.89 -16.85 -7.01
CA THR A 214 -10.63 -16.60 -6.27
C THR A 214 -10.36 -17.69 -5.24
N MET A 215 -9.13 -17.75 -4.73
CA MET A 215 -8.78 -18.65 -3.62
C MET A 215 -9.61 -18.35 -2.36
N LEU A 216 -9.88 -17.07 -2.06
CA LEU A 216 -10.75 -16.65 -0.96
C LEU A 216 -12.22 -17.00 -1.19
N GLY A 217 -12.59 -17.11 -2.47
CA GLY A 217 -13.91 -17.39 -2.97
C GLY A 217 -14.62 -16.15 -3.48
N SER A 218 -15.49 -16.34 -4.47
CA SER A 218 -16.38 -15.31 -4.98
C SER A 218 -17.83 -15.69 -4.70
N GLN A 219 -18.67 -14.70 -4.43
CA GLN A 219 -20.10 -14.92 -4.23
C GLN A 219 -20.76 -15.31 -5.54
N LYS A 220 -21.49 -16.43 -5.54
CA LYS A 220 -22.36 -16.86 -6.63
C LYS A 220 -23.63 -17.47 -6.05
N ASP A 221 -24.79 -16.95 -6.46
CA ASP A 221 -26.11 -17.42 -6.02
C ASP A 221 -26.26 -17.49 -4.49
N GLY A 222 -25.63 -16.54 -3.77
CA GLY A 222 -25.62 -16.47 -2.31
C GLY A 222 -24.67 -17.44 -1.60
N GLN A 223 -23.81 -18.15 -2.34
CA GLN A 223 -22.80 -19.05 -1.80
C GLN A 223 -21.39 -18.60 -2.18
N ALA A 224 -20.46 -18.69 -1.22
CA ALA A 224 -19.04 -18.46 -1.49
C ALA A 224 -18.41 -19.71 -2.13
N ILE A 225 -18.03 -19.60 -3.40
CA ILE A 225 -17.37 -20.68 -4.15
C ILE A 225 -15.89 -20.34 -4.27
N ASN A 226 -15.01 -21.23 -3.80
CA ASN A 226 -13.55 -21.10 -3.92
C ASN A 226 -13.07 -21.71 -5.25
N GLY A 227 -12.17 -21.02 -5.94
CA GLY A 227 -11.47 -21.51 -7.13
C GLY A 227 -9.96 -21.37 -6.99
N ASP A 228 -9.28 -21.30 -8.12
CA ASP A 228 -7.83 -21.35 -8.21
C ASP A 228 -7.18 -20.02 -8.63
N LYS A 229 -7.98 -18.99 -8.97
CA LYS A 229 -7.44 -17.66 -9.32
C LYS A 229 -6.71 -17.01 -8.15
N ILE A 230 -5.44 -16.65 -8.38
CA ILE A 230 -4.61 -15.90 -7.43
C ILE A 230 -5.00 -14.42 -7.53
N TYR A 231 -5.94 -14.05 -6.67
CA TYR A 231 -6.44 -12.69 -6.53
C TYR A 231 -6.93 -12.49 -5.09
N ALA A 232 -6.68 -11.31 -4.53
CA ALA A 232 -7.00 -10.99 -3.14
C ALA A 232 -8.39 -10.35 -2.98
N ALA A 233 -8.61 -9.55 -1.93
CA ALA A 233 -9.81 -8.74 -1.87
C ALA A 233 -9.71 -7.52 -2.78
N THR A 234 -8.50 -7.06 -3.15
CA THR A 234 -8.34 -5.79 -3.85
C THR A 234 -7.48 -5.92 -5.10
N GLY A 235 -8.03 -5.53 -6.24
CA GLY A 235 -7.30 -5.39 -7.51
C GLY A 235 -7.68 -4.09 -8.22
N LEU A 236 -7.88 -4.13 -9.54
CA LEU A 236 -8.14 -2.92 -10.34
C LEU A 236 -9.49 -2.26 -10.04
N GLY A 237 -10.51 -3.08 -9.75
CA GLY A 237 -11.89 -2.62 -9.61
C GLY A 237 -12.46 -2.01 -10.90
N TYR A 238 -13.72 -1.58 -10.82
CA TYR A 238 -14.41 -0.91 -11.92
C TYR A 238 -15.59 -0.10 -11.37
N ASN A 239 -16.11 0.82 -12.18
CA ASN A 239 -17.16 1.75 -11.78
C ASN A 239 -18.55 1.06 -11.70
N GLU A 240 -18.81 0.32 -10.62
CA GLU A 240 -20.11 -0.27 -10.33
C GLU A 240 -20.42 -0.11 -8.82
N PRO A 241 -21.51 0.56 -8.44
CA PRO A 241 -21.76 0.96 -7.04
C PRO A 241 -21.88 -0.18 -6.05
N GLU A 242 -22.54 -1.26 -6.41
CA GLU A 242 -22.94 -2.31 -5.48
C GLU A 242 -21.78 -3.23 -5.10
N LEU A 243 -20.86 -3.51 -6.02
CA LEU A 243 -19.72 -4.42 -5.84
C LEU A 243 -18.40 -3.78 -6.28
N GLY A 244 -18.40 -3.07 -7.41
CA GLY A 244 -17.20 -2.49 -8.02
C GLY A 244 -16.47 -1.47 -7.14
N TRP A 245 -17.22 -0.65 -6.40
CA TRP A 245 -16.67 0.42 -5.56
C TRP A 245 -16.08 -0.07 -4.25
N HIS A 246 -16.74 -1.01 -3.58
CA HIS A 246 -16.46 -1.35 -2.18
C HIS A 246 -15.42 -2.43 -1.98
N HIS A 247 -15.10 -3.23 -2.99
CA HIS A 247 -14.27 -4.43 -2.82
C HIS A 247 -13.44 -4.79 -4.06
N CYS A 248 -13.30 -3.89 -5.04
CA CYS A 248 -12.52 -4.09 -6.29
C CYS A 248 -12.50 -5.56 -6.76
N PRO A 249 -13.68 -6.14 -7.07
CA PRO A 249 -13.87 -7.58 -7.21
C PRO A 249 -13.03 -8.17 -8.35
N ALA A 250 -12.78 -9.48 -8.28
CA ALA A 250 -11.97 -10.24 -9.24
C ALA A 250 -12.65 -10.37 -10.61
N GLY A 251 -12.69 -9.26 -11.35
CA GLY A 251 -13.11 -9.19 -12.75
C GLY A 251 -12.16 -9.93 -13.67
N MET A 252 -12.22 -9.61 -14.96
CA MET A 252 -11.34 -10.16 -15.98
C MET A 252 -11.20 -9.19 -17.15
N GLY A 253 -10.13 -9.37 -17.93
CA GLY A 253 -9.93 -8.65 -19.18
C GLY A 253 -8.48 -8.36 -19.49
N ILE A 254 -8.27 -7.74 -20.66
CA ILE A 254 -6.95 -7.24 -21.06
C ILE A 254 -6.85 -5.82 -20.51
N TRP A 255 -6.31 -5.70 -19.30
CA TRP A 255 -6.30 -4.45 -18.54
C TRP A 255 -5.11 -3.54 -18.85
N ASN A 256 -4.23 -3.95 -19.77
CA ASN A 256 -3.05 -3.18 -20.17
C ASN A 256 -2.79 -3.31 -21.69
N ARG A 257 -1.72 -2.69 -22.17
CA ARG A 257 -1.34 -2.58 -23.60
C ARG A 257 -1.15 -3.94 -24.29
N VAL A 258 -1.49 -3.99 -25.59
CA VAL A 258 -1.15 -5.08 -26.52
C VAL A 258 -0.43 -4.50 -27.72
N PHE A 259 0.64 -5.14 -28.18
CA PHE A 259 1.44 -4.64 -29.31
C PHE A 259 2.19 -5.76 -30.03
N LEU A 260 2.47 -5.56 -31.31
CA LEU A 260 3.53 -6.27 -32.03
C LEU A 260 4.81 -5.45 -31.97
N GLU A 261 5.94 -6.11 -31.76
CA GLU A 261 7.25 -5.48 -31.80
C GLU A 261 8.22 -6.28 -32.66
N GLY A 262 8.75 -5.63 -33.70
CA GLY A 262 9.80 -6.18 -34.55
C GLY A 262 11.16 -5.95 -33.89
N ARG A 263 11.96 -7.02 -33.77
CA ARG A 263 13.26 -7.04 -33.07
C ARG A 263 14.35 -7.72 -33.90
N ALA A 264 15.59 -7.50 -33.51
CA ALA A 264 16.71 -8.30 -34.01
C ALA A 264 16.64 -9.73 -33.46
N ARG A 265 17.38 -10.64 -34.10
CA ARG A 265 17.44 -12.05 -33.67
C ARG A 265 18.11 -12.23 -32.30
N LEU A 266 19.21 -11.52 -32.07
CA LEU A 266 19.82 -11.34 -30.76
C LEU A 266 19.18 -10.11 -30.12
N GLN A 267 18.41 -10.32 -29.06
CA GLN A 267 17.62 -9.28 -28.42
C GLN A 267 17.84 -9.27 -26.91
N LEU A 268 17.87 -8.07 -26.33
CA LEU A 268 17.89 -7.89 -24.89
C LEU A 268 16.46 -8.09 -24.36
N THR A 269 16.26 -9.07 -23.48
CA THR A 269 14.94 -9.40 -22.91
C THR A 269 14.76 -8.95 -21.47
N ASP A 270 15.86 -8.74 -20.76
CA ASP A 270 15.87 -8.20 -19.40
C ASP A 270 17.12 -7.35 -19.18
N LEU A 271 16.95 -6.25 -18.44
CA LEU A 271 18.02 -5.39 -18.01
C LEU A 271 17.67 -4.83 -16.63
N TRP A 272 18.51 -5.12 -15.66
CA TRP A 272 18.37 -4.64 -14.28
C TRP A 272 19.71 -4.21 -13.71
N VAL A 273 19.69 -3.18 -12.88
CA VAL A 273 20.87 -2.69 -12.17
C VAL A 273 20.65 -2.83 -10.68
N ARG A 274 21.48 -3.64 -10.03
CA ARG A 274 21.56 -3.76 -8.57
C ARG A 274 22.51 -2.67 -8.03
N PRO A 275 22.01 -1.68 -7.27
CA PRO A 275 22.85 -0.63 -6.71
C PRO A 275 23.65 -1.14 -5.51
N MET A 276 24.97 -0.90 -5.50
CA MET A 276 25.89 -1.30 -4.42
C MET A 276 26.69 -0.07 -3.94
N PRO A 277 26.03 0.93 -3.31
CA PRO A 277 26.68 2.19 -2.97
C PRO A 277 27.77 2.06 -1.89
N GLU A 278 27.73 1.01 -1.07
CA GLU A 278 28.78 0.75 -0.05
C GLU A 278 30.08 0.27 -0.70
N GLU A 279 29.97 -0.48 -1.79
CA GLU A 279 31.07 -0.93 -2.64
C GLU A 279 31.46 0.09 -3.72
N GLU A 280 30.77 1.23 -3.79
CA GLU A 280 30.91 2.23 -4.86
C GLU A 280 30.74 1.63 -6.26
N GLU A 281 29.82 0.68 -6.43
CA GLU A 281 29.59 -0.05 -7.68
C GLU A 281 28.10 -0.15 -8.05
N ALA A 282 27.84 -0.39 -9.33
CA ALA A 282 26.56 -0.85 -9.84
C ALA A 282 26.75 -2.19 -10.58
N GLU A 283 25.97 -3.21 -10.21
CA GLU A 283 25.97 -4.51 -10.88
C GLU A 283 24.83 -4.57 -11.89
N ILE A 284 25.18 -4.61 -13.17
CA ILE A 284 24.24 -4.72 -14.28
C ILE A 284 24.02 -6.21 -14.58
N ARG A 285 22.80 -6.69 -14.43
CA ARG A 285 22.36 -8.02 -14.84
C ARG A 285 21.49 -7.90 -16.08
N LEU A 286 21.74 -8.73 -17.07
CA LEU A 286 21.00 -8.67 -18.33
C LEU A 286 20.84 -10.05 -18.97
N GLU A 287 19.77 -10.17 -19.75
CA GLU A 287 19.43 -11.36 -20.53
C GLU A 287 19.51 -11.01 -22.02
N VAL A 288 20.36 -11.72 -22.77
CA VAL A 288 20.37 -11.70 -24.24
C VAL A 288 19.73 -12.98 -24.73
N THR A 289 18.59 -12.87 -25.39
CA THR A 289 17.89 -14.01 -25.99
C THR A 289 18.22 -14.09 -27.47
N GLN A 290 18.72 -15.25 -27.91
CA GLN A 290 18.76 -15.61 -29.32
C GLN A 290 17.45 -16.32 -29.69
N ARG A 291 16.75 -15.82 -30.70
CA ARG A 291 15.56 -16.48 -31.27
C ARG A 291 15.86 -17.13 -32.63
N GLY A 292 15.01 -18.07 -33.03
CA GLY A 292 15.08 -18.71 -34.35
C GLY A 292 16.14 -19.81 -34.47
N ARG A 293 16.34 -20.33 -35.69
CA ARG A 293 17.23 -21.47 -35.99
C ARG A 293 18.66 -21.05 -36.40
N GLY A 294 19.15 -19.93 -35.88
CA GLY A 294 20.51 -19.47 -36.17
C GLY A 294 21.56 -20.34 -35.47
N SER A 295 22.78 -20.37 -36.01
CA SER A 295 23.95 -20.90 -35.28
C SER A 295 24.27 -20.02 -34.07
N PRO A 296 25.03 -20.53 -33.09
CA PRO A 296 25.59 -19.67 -32.05
C PRO A 296 26.42 -18.54 -32.65
N GLU A 297 26.39 -17.36 -32.03
CA GLU A 297 27.07 -16.16 -32.55
C GLU A 297 27.76 -15.36 -31.46
N GLU A 298 28.88 -14.74 -31.80
CA GLU A 298 29.55 -13.79 -30.93
C GLU A 298 28.86 -12.43 -30.99
N ALA A 299 28.71 -11.78 -29.83
CA ALA A 299 28.26 -10.41 -29.73
C ALA A 299 29.03 -9.66 -28.65
N THR A 300 29.30 -8.38 -28.89
CA THR A 300 29.86 -7.46 -27.91
C THR A 300 28.72 -6.69 -27.23
N LEU A 301 28.81 -6.50 -25.92
CA LEU A 301 27.90 -5.62 -25.18
C LEU A 301 28.53 -4.23 -25.07
N GLN A 302 27.84 -3.19 -25.52
CA GLN A 302 28.23 -1.80 -25.28
C GLN A 302 27.36 -1.23 -24.15
N VAL A 303 28.01 -0.78 -23.08
CA VAL A 303 27.34 -0.30 -21.87
C VAL A 303 27.64 1.19 -21.67
N SER A 304 26.58 1.95 -21.43
CA SER A 304 26.65 3.36 -21.02
C SER A 304 25.82 3.59 -19.77
N VAL A 305 26.24 4.51 -18.91
CA VAL A 305 25.53 4.91 -17.69
C VAL A 305 25.53 6.43 -17.60
N PHE A 306 24.33 7.01 -17.53
CA PHE A 306 24.09 8.45 -17.51
C PHE A 306 23.27 8.85 -16.28
N GLY A 307 23.31 10.12 -15.90
CA GLY A 307 22.30 10.69 -15.01
C GLY A 307 20.94 10.73 -15.73
N GLN A 308 19.90 10.20 -15.10
CA GLN A 308 18.55 10.16 -15.65
C GLN A 308 17.84 11.50 -15.46
N ASN A 309 17.82 12.03 -14.24
CA ASN A 309 17.15 13.29 -13.90
C ASN A 309 18.14 14.41 -13.52
N PHE A 310 19.40 14.26 -13.95
CA PHE A 310 20.43 15.30 -13.87
C PHE A 310 21.50 15.06 -14.94
N PRO A 311 22.20 16.11 -15.40
CA PRO A 311 23.30 15.94 -16.36
C PRO A 311 24.48 15.20 -15.71
N ALA A 312 24.78 13.99 -16.22
CA ALA A 312 26.00 13.26 -15.90
C ALA A 312 26.28 12.15 -16.92
N THR A 313 27.55 11.90 -17.21
CA THR A 313 28.02 10.71 -17.93
C THR A 313 29.00 9.98 -17.03
N VAL A 314 28.63 8.78 -16.58
CA VAL A 314 29.48 7.91 -15.75
C VAL A 314 30.35 7.04 -16.66
N LEU A 315 29.72 6.44 -17.65
CA LEU A 315 30.32 5.50 -18.58
C LEU A 315 29.65 5.69 -19.93
N GLU A 316 30.42 5.66 -21.02
CA GLU A 316 29.85 5.78 -22.36
C GLU A 316 30.49 4.75 -23.30
N LYS A 317 29.63 3.96 -23.95
CA LYS A 317 29.96 2.97 -24.99
C LYS A 317 31.14 2.06 -24.63
N LYS A 318 31.26 1.69 -23.35
CA LYS A 318 32.30 0.74 -22.93
C LYS A 318 31.95 -0.63 -23.48
N LYS A 319 32.88 -1.19 -24.26
CA LYS A 319 32.75 -2.52 -24.85
C LYS A 319 33.11 -3.59 -23.83
N TYR A 320 32.24 -4.58 -23.72
CA TYR A 320 32.45 -5.81 -22.97
C TYR A 320 32.31 -6.95 -23.96
N GLN A 321 33.40 -7.68 -24.18
CA GLN A 321 33.35 -8.93 -24.92
C GLN A 321 33.03 -10.05 -23.93
N PRO A 322 31.85 -10.67 -23.98
CA PRO A 322 31.54 -11.77 -23.09
C PRO A 322 32.50 -12.93 -23.34
N SER A 323 33.08 -13.47 -22.28
CA SER A 323 34.02 -14.59 -22.33
C SER A 323 33.74 -15.56 -21.20
N ALA A 324 33.92 -16.84 -21.47
CA ALA A 324 33.96 -17.89 -20.47
C ALA A 324 35.39 -18.00 -19.92
N ARG A 325 35.53 -17.90 -18.60
CA ARG A 325 36.75 -18.22 -17.88
C ARG A 325 36.52 -19.49 -17.08
N THR A 326 37.19 -20.57 -17.46
CA THR A 326 37.08 -21.86 -16.76
C THR A 326 37.80 -21.77 -15.41
N LEU A 327 37.06 -21.65 -14.32
CA LEU A 327 37.61 -21.80 -12.95
C LEU A 327 37.67 -23.29 -12.63
N ARG A 328 38.88 -23.82 -12.42
CA ARG A 328 39.10 -25.26 -12.19
C ARG A 328 38.37 -25.75 -10.95
N GLY A 329 37.42 -26.69 -11.12
CA GLY A 329 36.93 -27.54 -10.04
C GLY A 329 37.83 -28.75 -9.83
N PHE A 330 37.69 -29.44 -8.69
CA PHE A 330 38.45 -30.68 -8.40
C PHE A 330 38.20 -31.82 -9.41
N GLY A 331 37.13 -31.74 -10.21
CA GLY A 331 36.79 -32.72 -11.25
C GLY A 331 37.35 -32.44 -12.65
N ASP A 332 37.94 -31.26 -12.88
CA ASP A 332 38.34 -30.78 -14.22
C ASP A 332 39.88 -30.71 -14.36
N LEU A 333 40.58 -31.70 -13.81
CA LEU A 333 42.06 -31.69 -13.71
C LEU A 333 42.78 -32.18 -14.97
N ASP A 334 42.09 -32.77 -15.96
CA ASP A 334 42.69 -33.31 -17.18
C ASP A 334 42.18 -32.59 -18.44
N GLY A 335 43.02 -31.70 -19.00
CA GLY A 335 42.78 -31.04 -20.29
C GLY A 335 43.57 -29.73 -20.47
N ASP A 336 44.12 -29.52 -21.66
CA ASP A 336 44.76 -28.26 -22.07
C ASP A 336 43.65 -27.26 -22.48
N HIS A 337 43.29 -26.35 -21.57
CA HIS A 337 42.18 -25.41 -21.78
C HIS A 337 42.68 -23.98 -21.91
N GLN A 338 42.21 -23.27 -22.95
CA GLN A 338 42.48 -21.85 -23.15
C GLN A 338 41.97 -21.02 -21.98
N SER A 339 42.72 -19.98 -21.59
CA SER A 339 42.43 -19.18 -20.40
C SER A 339 41.18 -18.30 -20.48
N GLU A 340 40.71 -18.01 -21.70
CA GLU A 340 39.54 -17.17 -21.95
C GLU A 340 38.97 -17.47 -23.35
N ILE A 341 37.71 -17.90 -23.43
CA ILE A 341 37.03 -18.27 -24.69
C ILE A 341 35.87 -17.29 -24.90
N PRO A 342 35.72 -16.62 -26.06
CA PRO A 342 34.56 -15.78 -26.34
C PRO A 342 33.26 -16.56 -26.15
N ALA A 343 32.33 -15.99 -25.38
CA ALA A 343 31.04 -16.64 -25.17
C ALA A 343 30.22 -16.54 -26.46
N GLN A 344 29.77 -17.70 -26.94
CA GLN A 344 28.81 -17.77 -28.03
C GLN A 344 27.42 -17.54 -27.45
N MET A 345 26.67 -16.60 -28.02
CA MET A 345 25.24 -16.50 -27.76
C MET A 345 24.61 -17.74 -28.37
N GLU A 346 24.05 -18.61 -27.55
CA GLU A 346 23.35 -19.81 -27.99
C GLU A 346 21.84 -19.58 -28.01
N ASN A 347 21.12 -20.50 -28.66
CA ASN A 347 19.66 -20.46 -28.73
C ASN A 347 19.01 -20.43 -27.34
N GLY A 348 18.10 -19.49 -27.12
CA GLY A 348 17.50 -19.26 -25.80
C GLY A 348 18.16 -18.09 -25.06
N VAL A 349 18.01 -18.10 -23.73
CA VAL A 349 18.43 -16.99 -22.86
C VAL A 349 19.89 -17.16 -22.44
N ASN A 350 20.68 -16.11 -22.63
CA ASN A 350 22.07 -16.01 -22.21
C ASN A 350 22.19 -14.94 -21.11
N PHE A 351 22.76 -15.29 -19.96
CA PHE A 351 22.82 -14.42 -18.77
C PHE A 351 24.19 -13.76 -18.62
N PHE A 352 24.20 -12.45 -18.37
CA PHE A 352 25.43 -11.70 -18.12
C PHE A 352 25.33 -10.83 -16.87
N THR A 353 26.46 -10.69 -16.18
CA THR A 353 26.63 -9.78 -15.04
C THR A 353 27.87 -8.94 -15.26
N LEU A 354 27.70 -7.62 -15.22
CA LEU A 354 28.77 -6.64 -15.43
C LEU A 354 28.82 -5.71 -14.22
N ARG A 355 30.02 -5.26 -13.84
CA ARG A 355 30.21 -4.27 -12.77
C ARG A 355 30.70 -2.95 -13.34
N VAL A 356 30.08 -1.87 -12.88
CA VAL A 356 30.41 -0.50 -13.24
C VAL A 356 30.81 0.26 -11.97
N PRO A 357 32.05 0.79 -11.89
CA PRO A 357 32.45 1.67 -10.80
C PRO A 357 31.61 2.95 -10.79
N MET A 358 31.13 3.32 -9.61
CA MET A 358 30.26 4.47 -9.32
C MET A 358 30.79 5.30 -8.14
N PRO A 359 32.07 5.73 -8.16
CA PRO A 359 32.64 6.49 -7.04
C PRO A 359 31.90 7.82 -6.86
N LYS A 360 31.56 8.16 -5.61
CA LYS A 360 30.84 9.39 -5.26
C LYS A 360 29.49 9.54 -5.98
N ALA A 361 28.78 8.44 -6.21
CA ALA A 361 27.45 8.48 -6.81
C ALA A 361 26.48 9.37 -6.00
N ARG A 362 25.57 10.05 -6.70
CA ARG A 362 24.44 10.73 -6.06
C ARG A 362 23.46 9.69 -5.56
N ILE A 363 23.13 9.75 -4.27
CA ILE A 363 22.28 8.78 -3.60
C ILE A 363 20.81 9.10 -3.81
N TRP A 364 20.01 8.08 -4.11
CA TRP A 364 18.56 8.18 -4.15
C TRP A 364 18.01 8.21 -2.72
N ASP A 365 17.18 9.22 -2.44
CA ASP A 365 16.59 9.46 -1.11
C ASP A 365 15.22 10.13 -1.22
N LEU A 366 14.50 10.24 -0.10
CA LEU A 366 13.12 10.76 -0.07
C LEU A 366 13.01 12.22 -0.56
N ASN A 367 14.02 13.04 -0.30
CA ASN A 367 14.05 14.46 -0.69
C ASN A 367 15.04 14.75 -1.82
N SER A 368 15.82 13.75 -2.22
CA SER A 368 16.80 13.84 -3.30
C SER A 368 16.79 12.55 -4.12
N PRO A 369 15.71 12.26 -4.85
CA PRO A 369 15.55 11.03 -5.62
C PRO A 369 16.37 11.07 -6.92
N TRP A 370 17.71 11.12 -6.79
CA TRP A 370 18.61 11.08 -7.95
C TRP A 370 18.53 9.71 -8.63
N LEU A 371 18.33 9.73 -9.95
CA LEU A 371 18.23 8.53 -10.77
C LEU A 371 19.34 8.54 -11.82
N TYR A 372 19.83 7.35 -12.14
CA TYR A 372 20.71 7.05 -13.25
C TYR A 372 19.97 6.21 -14.29
N GLN A 373 20.47 6.16 -15.51
CA GLN A 373 20.00 5.27 -16.56
C GLN A 373 21.17 4.46 -17.10
N ALA A 374 21.06 3.13 -17.06
CA ALA A 374 21.95 2.23 -17.77
C ALA A 374 21.36 1.96 -19.16
N GLN A 375 22.19 2.08 -20.20
CA GLN A 375 21.88 1.78 -21.58
C GLN A 375 22.81 0.66 -22.05
N VAL A 376 22.24 -0.41 -22.57
CA VAL A 376 22.99 -1.56 -23.10
C VAL A 376 22.61 -1.79 -24.55
N GLU A 377 23.62 -1.94 -25.39
CA GLU A 377 23.53 -2.23 -26.81
C GLU A 377 24.22 -3.57 -27.11
N VAL A 378 23.56 -4.44 -27.88
CA VAL A 378 24.15 -5.68 -28.42
C VAL A 378 24.71 -5.37 -29.79
N VAL A 379 25.99 -5.67 -30.01
CA VAL A 379 26.73 -5.32 -31.22
C VAL A 379 27.33 -6.56 -31.85
N ASP A 380 27.14 -6.73 -33.15
CA ASP A 380 27.72 -7.85 -33.89
C ASP A 380 29.24 -7.70 -34.12
N THR A 381 29.86 -8.74 -34.67
CA THR A 381 31.29 -8.76 -35.00
C THR A 381 31.71 -7.73 -36.05
N ASN A 382 30.75 -7.19 -36.82
CA ASN A 382 30.98 -6.12 -37.81
C ASN A 382 30.81 -4.72 -37.21
N GLY A 383 30.49 -4.61 -35.93
CA GLY A 383 30.29 -3.35 -35.22
C GLY A 383 28.90 -2.73 -35.40
N LYS A 384 27.92 -3.46 -35.95
CA LYS A 384 26.53 -3.00 -36.10
C LYS A 384 25.76 -3.26 -34.80
N VAL A 385 25.06 -2.24 -34.31
CA VAL A 385 24.13 -2.40 -33.18
C VAL A 385 22.88 -3.14 -33.64
N LEU A 386 22.62 -4.28 -33.01
CA LEU A 386 21.48 -5.16 -33.30
C LEU A 386 20.24 -4.77 -32.51
N ASP A 387 20.41 -4.58 -31.19
CA ASP A 387 19.32 -4.27 -30.28
C ASP A 387 19.84 -3.46 -29.08
N ALA A 388 18.93 -2.75 -28.40
CA ALA A 388 19.30 -1.92 -27.26
C ALA A 388 18.16 -1.81 -26.23
N LEU A 389 18.50 -1.79 -24.94
CA LEU A 389 17.58 -1.53 -23.84
C LEU A 389 18.15 -0.53 -22.84
N ALA A 390 17.25 0.17 -22.15
CA ALA A 390 17.59 1.08 -21.07
C ALA A 390 16.82 0.72 -19.79
N CYS A 391 17.46 0.92 -18.64
CA CYS A 391 16.86 0.74 -17.32
C CYS A 391 17.26 1.92 -16.42
N SER A 392 16.27 2.54 -15.77
CA SER A 392 16.49 3.54 -14.73
C SER A 392 16.76 2.86 -13.39
N PHE A 393 17.66 3.42 -12.58
CA PHE A 393 17.96 2.92 -11.24
C PHE A 393 18.38 4.05 -10.29
N GLY A 394 18.24 3.83 -8.99
CA GLY A 394 18.68 4.76 -7.95
C GLY A 394 19.72 4.12 -7.03
N MET A 395 20.83 4.82 -6.79
CA MET A 395 21.87 4.35 -5.86
C MET A 395 21.39 4.51 -4.41
N ARG A 396 20.98 3.42 -3.75
CA ARG A 396 20.53 3.42 -2.35
C ARG A 396 20.73 2.05 -1.71
N THR A 397 20.70 2.00 -0.37
CA THR A 397 20.46 0.76 0.37
C THR A 397 19.15 0.83 1.16
N PHE A 398 18.43 -0.28 1.24
CA PHE A 398 17.34 -0.46 2.20
C PHE A 398 17.50 -1.83 2.86
N ARG A 399 17.58 -1.87 4.19
CA ARG A 399 17.81 -3.12 4.94
C ARG A 399 16.91 -3.21 6.16
N GLN A 400 16.56 -4.44 6.50
CA GLN A 400 15.99 -4.80 7.79
C GLN A 400 17.08 -5.48 8.63
N ASP A 401 17.33 -4.96 9.82
CA ASP A 401 18.34 -5.45 10.74
C ASP A 401 17.74 -6.50 11.68
N GLU A 402 17.98 -7.78 11.40
CA GLU A 402 17.54 -8.89 12.23
C GLU A 402 18.44 -9.17 13.44
N ASP A 403 19.53 -8.42 13.64
CA ASP A 403 20.47 -8.57 14.75
C ASP A 403 20.32 -7.50 15.84
N SER A 404 19.63 -6.40 15.50
CA SER A 404 19.25 -5.34 16.43
C SER A 404 18.48 -5.85 17.66
N LYS A 405 18.47 -5.04 18.73
CA LYS A 405 17.73 -5.34 19.98
C LYS A 405 16.78 -4.17 20.33
N PRO A 406 15.46 -4.32 20.15
CA PRO A 406 14.78 -5.46 19.51
C PRO A 406 15.10 -5.55 18.00
N LYS A 407 14.89 -6.73 17.41
CA LYS A 407 15.17 -7.07 16.00
C LYS A 407 14.18 -6.38 15.05
N GLY A 408 14.56 -6.22 13.79
CA GLY A 408 13.65 -5.82 12.71
C GLY A 408 13.65 -4.33 12.38
N LYS A 409 14.61 -3.54 12.89
CA LYS A 409 14.78 -2.12 12.54
C LYS A 409 15.00 -1.92 11.05
N PHE A 410 14.44 -0.86 10.47
CA PHE A 410 14.68 -0.50 9.07
C PHE A 410 15.73 0.60 8.94
N TYR A 411 16.51 0.54 7.87
CA TYR A 411 17.48 1.56 7.51
C TYR A 411 17.38 1.89 6.03
N LEU A 412 17.40 3.19 5.72
CA LEU A 412 17.55 3.74 4.36
C LEU A 412 18.89 4.47 4.32
N ASN A 413 19.78 4.06 3.41
CA ASN A 413 21.12 4.66 3.26
C ASN A 413 21.89 4.71 4.59
N GLY A 414 21.83 3.62 5.37
CA GLY A 414 22.47 3.50 6.68
C GLY A 414 21.79 4.25 7.83
N ARG A 415 20.77 5.07 7.58
CA ARG A 415 20.02 5.82 8.61
C ARG A 415 18.75 5.10 9.03
N GLU A 416 18.49 5.00 10.33
CA GLU A 416 17.29 4.34 10.87
C GLU A 416 16.03 5.09 10.40
N ILE A 417 15.03 4.35 9.92
CA ILE A 417 13.77 4.89 9.40
C ILE A 417 12.58 4.09 9.93
N ARG A 418 11.46 4.79 10.19
CA ARG A 418 10.16 4.17 10.46
C ARG A 418 9.24 4.39 9.27
N LEU A 419 8.49 3.37 8.88
CA LEU A 419 7.58 3.46 7.75
C LEU A 419 6.21 3.97 8.23
N ARG A 420 5.74 5.09 7.67
CA ARG A 420 4.46 5.71 8.03
C ARG A 420 3.73 6.11 6.77
N GLY A 421 2.54 5.55 6.60
CA GLY A 421 1.95 5.56 5.27
C GLY A 421 0.50 5.16 5.26
N ALA A 422 0.08 4.74 4.07
CA ALA A 422 -1.28 4.31 3.85
C ALA A 422 -1.32 3.16 2.85
N ASN A 423 -2.42 2.43 2.92
CA ASN A 423 -2.81 1.43 1.96
C ASN A 423 -3.41 2.13 0.72
N THR A 424 -3.08 1.63 -0.47
CA THR A 424 -3.67 2.09 -1.73
C THR A 424 -4.61 1.03 -2.29
N MET A 425 -5.69 1.47 -2.93
CA MET A 425 -6.65 0.60 -3.64
C MET A 425 -7.15 1.29 -4.90
N GLY A 426 -6.50 1.02 -6.03
CA GLY A 426 -6.93 1.36 -7.38
C GLY A 426 -6.68 2.80 -7.85
N HIS A 427 -6.56 3.79 -6.96
CA HIS A 427 -6.57 5.21 -7.39
C HIS A 427 -5.35 5.59 -8.24
N LEU A 428 -4.19 4.96 -8.00
CA LEU A 428 -2.97 5.22 -8.77
C LEU A 428 -3.05 4.57 -10.15
N GLU A 429 -3.54 3.33 -10.21
CA GLU A 429 -3.73 2.56 -11.43
C GLU A 429 -4.77 3.19 -12.34
N ARG A 430 -5.85 3.71 -11.74
CA ARG A 430 -6.88 4.45 -12.46
C ARG A 430 -6.29 5.66 -13.18
N CYS A 431 -5.37 6.40 -12.54
CA CYS A 431 -4.67 7.51 -13.20
C CYS A 431 -3.89 7.02 -14.44
N VAL A 432 -3.24 5.87 -14.37
CA VAL A 432 -2.49 5.30 -15.51
C VAL A 432 -3.44 4.81 -16.60
N MET A 433 -4.49 4.08 -16.25
CA MET A 433 -5.50 3.56 -17.19
C MET A 433 -6.24 4.69 -17.92
N GLU A 434 -6.47 5.83 -17.26
CA GLU A 434 -7.08 7.04 -17.85
C GLU A 434 -6.04 7.92 -18.58
N GLY A 435 -4.75 7.58 -18.54
CA GLY A 435 -3.67 8.37 -19.16
C GLY A 435 -3.36 9.70 -18.45
N ASN A 436 -3.79 9.86 -17.20
CA ASN A 436 -3.66 11.10 -16.42
C ASN A 436 -2.44 11.04 -15.46
N LEU A 437 -1.24 11.18 -16.04
CA LEU A 437 0.01 11.17 -15.26
C LEU A 437 0.19 12.39 -14.36
N ASP A 438 -0.48 13.51 -14.66
CA ASP A 438 -0.49 14.70 -13.79
C ASP A 438 -1.22 14.42 -12.47
N GLN A 439 -2.37 13.75 -12.52
CA GLN A 439 -3.08 13.30 -11.32
C GLN A 439 -2.26 12.27 -10.56
N LEU A 440 -1.60 11.33 -11.25
CA LEU A 440 -0.72 10.36 -10.61
C LEU A 440 0.41 11.06 -9.82
N ARG A 441 1.07 12.05 -10.43
CA ARG A 441 2.06 12.90 -9.75
C ARG A 441 1.44 13.55 -8.51
N ASP A 442 0.27 14.17 -8.67
CA ASP A 442 -0.36 14.93 -7.60
C ASP A 442 -0.81 14.05 -6.43
N ASP A 443 -1.35 12.86 -6.69
CA ASP A 443 -1.72 11.89 -5.65
C ASP A 443 -0.50 11.45 -4.82
N ILE A 444 0.66 11.22 -5.47
CA ILE A 444 1.91 10.89 -4.79
C ILE A 444 2.43 12.09 -3.97
N LEU A 445 2.34 13.31 -4.51
CA LEU A 445 2.69 14.53 -3.77
C LEU A 445 1.76 14.76 -2.57
N LEU A 446 0.47 14.46 -2.70
CA LEU A 446 -0.49 14.52 -1.59
C LEU A 446 -0.10 13.55 -0.46
N ALA A 447 0.37 12.33 -0.79
CA ALA A 447 0.88 11.40 0.21
C ALA A 447 2.07 12.01 0.98
N LYS A 448 3.04 12.60 0.27
CA LYS A 448 4.18 13.30 0.89
C LYS A 448 3.74 14.49 1.75
N LEU A 449 2.78 15.30 1.28
CA LEU A 449 2.22 16.43 2.04
C LEU A 449 1.47 16.00 3.30
N THR A 450 1.04 14.74 3.36
CA THR A 450 0.48 14.11 4.57
C THR A 450 1.57 13.70 5.57
N ASN A 451 2.85 13.96 5.28
CA ASN A 451 4.03 13.45 6.00
C ASN A 451 4.20 11.92 5.92
N MET A 452 3.59 11.26 4.93
CA MET A 452 3.87 9.85 4.66
C MET A 452 5.22 9.71 3.98
N ASN A 453 5.93 8.61 4.29
CA ASN A 453 7.17 8.25 3.60
C ASN A 453 7.05 6.94 2.80
N PHE A 454 5.95 6.22 2.94
CA PHE A 454 5.66 5.05 2.10
C PHE A 454 4.17 4.87 1.79
N LEU A 455 3.88 4.10 0.75
CA LEU A 455 2.57 3.53 0.48
C LEU A 455 2.68 2.00 0.39
N ARG A 456 1.69 1.30 0.96
CA ARG A 456 1.50 -0.13 0.74
C ARG A 456 0.56 -0.31 -0.45
N LEU A 457 1.05 -0.94 -1.52
CA LEU A 457 0.26 -1.38 -2.66
C LEU A 457 -0.46 -2.67 -2.26
N THR A 458 -1.53 -2.46 -1.49
CA THR A 458 -2.21 -3.50 -0.74
C THR A 458 -2.73 -4.59 -1.65
N GLN A 459 -2.24 -5.79 -1.42
CA GLN A 459 -2.62 -7.03 -2.10
C GLN A 459 -2.52 -7.01 -3.64
N ARG A 460 -1.62 -6.22 -4.26
CA ARG A 460 -1.37 -6.29 -5.71
C ARG A 460 -0.10 -5.54 -6.16
N PRO A 461 0.60 -6.06 -7.18
CA PRO A 461 1.45 -5.24 -8.04
C PRO A 461 0.61 -4.34 -8.96
N VAL A 462 1.18 -3.22 -9.39
CA VAL A 462 0.48 -2.17 -10.16
C VAL A 462 1.23 -1.81 -11.45
N HIS A 463 0.72 -0.85 -12.22
CA HIS A 463 1.38 -0.34 -13.43
C HIS A 463 2.79 0.21 -13.16
N ARG A 464 3.74 -0.01 -14.07
CA ARG A 464 5.14 0.45 -13.94
C ARG A 464 5.24 1.96 -13.76
N GLU A 465 4.36 2.71 -14.41
CA GLU A 465 4.25 4.16 -14.35
C GLU A 465 4.05 4.68 -12.91
N VAL A 466 3.37 3.90 -12.05
CA VAL A 466 3.21 4.24 -10.63
C VAL A 466 4.55 4.16 -9.89
N TYR A 467 5.30 3.08 -10.11
CA TYR A 467 6.62 2.91 -9.51
C TYR A 467 7.61 3.96 -10.01
N GLU A 468 7.63 4.23 -11.32
CA GLU A 468 8.48 5.26 -11.93
C GLU A 468 8.20 6.66 -11.38
N MET A 469 6.93 7.00 -11.17
CA MET A 469 6.56 8.27 -10.57
C MET A 469 7.01 8.35 -9.09
N CYS A 470 6.84 7.26 -8.32
CA CYS A 470 7.36 7.19 -6.94
C CYS A 470 8.89 7.25 -6.88
N ASP A 471 9.59 6.65 -7.84
CA ASP A 471 11.04 6.72 -7.98
C ASP A 471 11.49 8.17 -8.18
N ARG A 472 10.81 8.92 -9.05
CA ARG A 472 11.13 10.34 -9.34
C ARG A 472 10.72 11.30 -8.23
N LEU A 473 9.68 10.98 -7.47
CA LEU A 473 9.16 11.84 -6.39
C LEU A 473 9.71 11.47 -5.00
N GLY A 474 10.46 10.37 -4.87
CA GLY A 474 11.06 9.96 -3.59
C GLY A 474 10.02 9.51 -2.56
N LEU A 475 9.13 8.58 -2.94
CA LEU A 475 8.17 7.95 -2.03
C LEU A 475 8.42 6.44 -2.00
N LEU A 476 8.52 5.83 -0.83
CA LEU A 476 8.79 4.39 -0.71
C LEU A 476 7.53 3.57 -0.98
N LEU A 477 7.70 2.35 -1.46
CA LEU A 477 6.62 1.42 -1.75
C LEU A 477 6.87 0.06 -1.09
N GLN A 478 5.80 -0.51 -0.54
CA GLN A 478 5.68 -1.94 -0.27
C GLN A 478 4.74 -2.53 -1.33
N THR A 479 5.17 -3.58 -2.04
CA THR A 479 4.32 -4.32 -2.99
C THR A 479 3.91 -5.67 -2.42
N ASP A 480 2.62 -5.96 -2.42
CA ASP A 480 2.10 -7.24 -1.96
C ASP A 480 1.80 -8.17 -3.15
N MET A 481 2.00 -9.46 -2.95
CA MET A 481 1.37 -10.48 -3.79
C MET A 481 -0.16 -10.44 -3.63
N PRO A 482 -0.94 -10.80 -4.67
CA PRO A 482 -2.40 -10.78 -4.62
C PRO A 482 -2.98 -11.99 -3.90
N MET A 483 -2.65 -12.17 -2.62
CA MET A 483 -3.16 -13.25 -1.76
C MET A 483 -3.79 -12.73 -0.46
N PHE A 484 -4.90 -13.35 -0.07
CA PHE A 484 -5.62 -13.05 1.17
C PHE A 484 -6.17 -14.33 1.82
N ALA A 485 -5.88 -14.51 3.11
CA ALA A 485 -6.39 -15.54 4.02
C ALA A 485 -6.04 -17.00 3.72
N THR A 486 -6.14 -17.46 2.48
CA THR A 486 -5.97 -18.87 2.12
C THR A 486 -5.21 -19.04 0.82
N VAL A 487 -4.44 -20.12 0.72
CA VAL A 487 -3.73 -20.51 -0.50
C VAL A 487 -4.15 -21.93 -0.89
N ARG A 488 -4.52 -22.13 -2.15
CA ARG A 488 -4.93 -23.44 -2.69
C ARG A 488 -3.73 -24.37 -2.80
N ARG A 489 -3.90 -25.63 -2.41
CA ARG A 489 -2.81 -26.64 -2.41
C ARG A 489 -2.19 -26.82 -3.80
N ASN A 490 -3.02 -26.89 -4.84
CA ASN A 490 -2.58 -27.08 -6.23
C ASN A 490 -1.93 -25.82 -6.83
N GLN A 491 -2.09 -24.66 -6.20
CA GLN A 491 -1.52 -23.38 -6.65
C GLN A 491 -0.16 -23.06 -6.00
N LEU A 492 0.37 -23.96 -5.16
CA LEU A 492 1.62 -23.71 -4.42
C LEU A 492 2.79 -23.28 -5.32
N LEU A 493 3.06 -24.04 -6.38
CA LEU A 493 4.19 -23.76 -7.27
C LEU A 493 3.94 -22.54 -8.16
N GLU A 494 2.69 -22.30 -8.53
CA GLU A 494 2.31 -21.12 -9.30
C GLU A 494 2.46 -19.84 -8.47
N VAL A 495 2.08 -19.87 -7.19
CA VAL A 495 2.36 -18.79 -6.23
C VAL A 495 3.86 -18.51 -6.14
N VAL A 496 4.70 -19.54 -5.99
CA VAL A 496 6.16 -19.37 -5.90
C VAL A 496 6.74 -18.79 -7.19
N ARG A 497 6.25 -19.24 -8.36
CA ARG A 497 6.61 -18.66 -9.66
C ARG A 497 6.26 -17.18 -9.69
N GLN A 498 5.03 -16.81 -9.32
CA GLN A 498 4.57 -15.42 -9.32
C GLN A 498 5.31 -14.54 -8.30
N CYS A 499 5.83 -15.07 -7.20
CA CYS A 499 6.73 -14.32 -6.30
C CYS A 499 8.01 -13.86 -7.02
N SER A 500 8.65 -14.73 -7.82
CA SER A 500 9.80 -14.33 -8.66
C SER A 500 9.38 -13.30 -9.72
N ARG A 501 8.21 -13.48 -10.35
CA ARG A 501 7.72 -12.54 -11.37
C ARG A 501 7.37 -11.16 -10.81
N MET A 502 6.82 -11.11 -9.60
CA MET A 502 6.61 -9.86 -8.89
C MET A 502 7.95 -9.16 -8.65
N GLU A 503 8.99 -9.88 -8.22
CA GLU A 503 10.30 -9.24 -8.03
C GLU A 503 10.89 -8.74 -9.35
N ARG A 504 10.79 -9.49 -10.45
CA ARG A 504 11.22 -8.99 -11.78
C ARG A 504 10.48 -7.72 -12.19
N HIS A 505 9.19 -7.61 -11.85
CA HIS A 505 8.38 -6.41 -12.09
C HIS A 505 8.85 -5.20 -11.28
N VAL A 506 9.22 -5.39 -10.01
CA VAL A 506 9.49 -4.28 -9.08
C VAL A 506 10.98 -4.00 -8.80
N ARG A 507 11.92 -4.89 -9.17
CA ARG A 507 13.34 -4.81 -8.77
C ARG A 507 14.08 -3.60 -9.31
N ALA A 508 13.66 -3.04 -10.44
CA ALA A 508 14.26 -1.86 -11.05
C ALA A 508 13.93 -0.55 -10.29
N HIS A 509 12.91 -0.58 -9.42
CA HIS A 509 12.36 0.62 -8.82
C HIS A 509 12.97 0.89 -7.44
N PRO A 510 13.83 1.91 -7.26
CA PRO A 510 14.37 2.26 -5.94
C PRO A 510 13.27 2.65 -4.93
N SER A 511 12.10 3.11 -5.36
CA SER A 511 10.97 3.33 -4.45
C SER A 511 10.49 2.05 -3.79
N ASN A 512 10.45 0.92 -4.51
CA ASN A 512 10.00 -0.35 -3.94
C ASN A 512 11.07 -0.88 -2.99
N ILE A 513 10.80 -0.90 -1.69
CA ILE A 513 11.74 -1.30 -0.64
C ILE A 513 11.50 -2.74 -0.17
N LEU A 514 10.24 -3.15 -0.19
CA LEU A 514 9.76 -4.31 0.53
C LEU A 514 8.70 -5.01 -0.29
N VAL A 515 8.69 -6.34 -0.20
CA VAL A 515 7.58 -7.16 -0.72
C VAL A 515 6.93 -7.98 0.39
N SER A 516 5.63 -8.23 0.24
CA SER A 516 4.88 -9.13 1.13
C SER A 516 4.12 -10.20 0.36
N PHE A 517 3.80 -11.33 1.01
CA PHE A 517 3.18 -12.46 0.33
C PHE A 517 1.68 -12.56 0.57
N ILE A 518 1.20 -12.44 1.81
CA ILE A 518 -0.20 -12.70 2.10
C ILE A 518 -0.76 -11.77 3.16
N ASN A 519 -2.00 -11.34 2.93
CA ASN A 519 -2.80 -10.62 3.90
C ASN A 519 -3.54 -11.61 4.83
N GLU A 520 -3.52 -11.37 6.14
CA GLU A 520 -4.42 -11.99 7.13
C GLU A 520 -4.65 -13.51 6.97
N PRO A 521 -3.58 -14.34 6.98
CA PRO A 521 -3.66 -15.77 6.73
C PRO A 521 -4.49 -16.50 7.79
N ARG A 522 -5.24 -17.53 7.38
CA ARG A 522 -5.99 -18.41 8.29
C ARG A 522 -5.20 -19.70 8.56
N PRO A 523 -4.70 -19.90 9.78
CA PRO A 523 -3.77 -21.00 10.07
C PRO A 523 -4.40 -22.40 9.92
N ALA A 524 -5.71 -22.51 10.19
CA ALA A 524 -6.47 -23.76 10.11
C ALA A 524 -7.08 -24.02 8.72
N ALA A 525 -6.49 -23.46 7.66
CA ALA A 525 -6.93 -23.67 6.27
C ALA A 525 -8.42 -23.36 6.06
N ALA A 526 -8.96 -22.34 6.76
CA ALA A 526 -10.38 -22.00 6.77
C ALA A 526 -11.32 -23.21 7.02
N ALA A 527 -10.91 -24.13 7.92
CA ALA A 527 -11.59 -25.41 8.19
C ALA A 527 -11.75 -26.34 6.96
N LYS A 528 -10.98 -26.09 5.89
CA LYS A 528 -10.97 -26.87 4.65
C LYS A 528 -9.54 -27.35 4.34
N PRO A 529 -8.93 -28.18 5.21
CA PRO A 529 -7.54 -28.62 5.05
C PRO A 529 -7.33 -29.45 3.78
N HIS A 530 -8.37 -30.09 3.23
CA HIS A 530 -8.31 -30.77 1.93
C HIS A 530 -8.17 -29.81 0.72
N ARG A 531 -8.45 -28.51 0.90
CA ARG A 531 -8.40 -27.50 -0.16
C ARG A 531 -7.24 -26.52 -0.05
N PHE A 532 -6.90 -26.12 1.17
CA PHE A 532 -5.96 -25.03 1.43
C PHE A 532 -4.76 -25.49 2.26
N LEU A 533 -3.67 -24.73 2.16
CA LEU A 533 -2.48 -24.92 2.98
C LEU A 533 -2.81 -24.66 4.46
N LEU A 534 -2.29 -25.52 5.34
CA LEU A 534 -2.22 -25.30 6.77
C LEU A 534 -1.07 -24.32 7.10
N ARG A 535 -1.04 -23.75 8.31
CA ARG A 535 -0.01 -22.78 8.69
C ARG A 535 1.42 -23.24 8.40
N HIS A 536 1.78 -24.47 8.78
CA HIS A 536 3.12 -25.01 8.56
C HIS A 536 3.46 -25.23 7.07
N GLU A 537 2.44 -25.41 6.22
CA GLU A 537 2.60 -25.47 4.76
C GLU A 537 2.76 -24.07 4.16
N MET A 538 2.02 -23.08 4.67
CA MET A 538 2.22 -21.67 4.29
C MET A 538 3.63 -21.21 4.67
N GLU A 539 4.16 -21.61 5.82
CA GLU A 539 5.54 -21.26 6.22
C GLU A 539 6.59 -21.87 5.28
N ARG A 540 6.38 -23.08 4.75
CA ARG A 540 7.22 -23.63 3.67
C ARG A 540 7.09 -22.81 2.39
N MET A 541 5.87 -22.43 2.02
CA MET A 541 5.63 -21.56 0.87
C MET A 541 6.36 -20.22 1.02
N PHE A 542 6.31 -19.60 2.21
CA PHE A 542 7.04 -18.35 2.48
C PHE A 542 8.54 -18.50 2.29
N SER A 543 9.14 -19.62 2.73
CA SER A 543 10.56 -19.89 2.49
C SER A 543 10.87 -20.04 1.00
N MET A 544 10.06 -20.81 0.26
CA MET A 544 10.23 -20.99 -1.19
C MET A 544 10.06 -19.67 -1.96
N GLY A 545 9.03 -18.89 -1.63
CA GLY A 545 8.79 -17.57 -2.21
C GLY A 545 9.90 -16.58 -1.88
N SER A 546 10.44 -16.63 -0.65
CA SER A 546 11.58 -15.79 -0.26
C SER A 546 12.83 -16.12 -1.05
N GLU A 547 13.10 -17.40 -1.30
CA GLU A 547 14.24 -17.82 -2.13
C GLU A 547 14.06 -17.41 -3.59
N ALA A 548 12.85 -17.59 -4.13
CA ALA A 548 12.51 -17.14 -5.48
C ALA A 548 12.70 -15.62 -5.65
N VAL A 549 12.33 -14.81 -4.65
CA VAL A 549 12.58 -13.37 -4.63
C VAL A 549 14.08 -13.07 -4.56
N ARG A 550 14.82 -13.72 -3.66
CA ARG A 550 16.26 -13.46 -3.49
C ARG A 550 17.11 -13.86 -4.69
N GLN A 551 16.68 -14.85 -5.45
CA GLN A 551 17.29 -15.20 -6.72
C GLN A 551 17.21 -14.03 -7.72
N GLU A 552 16.07 -13.35 -7.77
CA GLU A 552 15.85 -12.19 -8.65
C GLU A 552 16.46 -10.90 -8.12
N ASN A 553 16.47 -10.72 -6.79
CA ASN A 553 17.04 -9.58 -6.08
C ASN A 553 17.49 -9.97 -4.65
N PRO A 554 18.79 -10.16 -4.40
CA PRO A 554 19.30 -10.61 -3.12
C PRO A 554 19.13 -9.59 -1.98
N ASP A 555 18.92 -8.30 -2.28
CA ASP A 555 18.83 -7.23 -1.29
C ASP A 555 17.40 -6.97 -0.79
N ARG A 556 16.41 -7.66 -1.36
CA ARG A 556 15.00 -7.38 -1.08
C ARG A 556 14.66 -7.70 0.38
N VAL A 557 14.12 -6.73 1.10
CA VAL A 557 13.45 -6.96 2.38
C VAL A 557 12.10 -7.63 2.13
N ILE A 558 11.81 -8.70 2.88
CA ILE A 558 10.61 -9.51 2.71
C ILE A 558 9.85 -9.57 4.03
N LYS A 559 8.57 -9.22 4.00
CA LYS A 559 7.63 -9.39 5.10
C LYS A 559 6.59 -10.42 4.67
N CYS A 560 6.70 -11.66 5.16
CA CYS A 560 5.86 -12.75 4.63
C CYS A 560 4.36 -12.49 4.82
N VAL A 561 3.97 -11.83 5.91
CA VAL A 561 2.57 -11.62 6.29
C VAL A 561 2.32 -10.18 6.71
N ASP A 562 1.24 -9.59 6.17
CA ASP A 562 0.59 -8.38 6.68
C ASP A 562 -0.69 -8.79 7.41
N GLY A 563 -0.82 -8.44 8.70
CA GLY A 563 -1.96 -8.85 9.53
C GLY A 563 -1.91 -10.29 10.08
N ASP A 564 -0.79 -10.72 10.68
CA ASP A 564 -0.64 -12.05 11.30
C ASP A 564 -1.16 -12.08 12.75
N TYR A 565 -2.33 -12.67 12.98
CA TYR A 565 -2.88 -12.85 14.34
C TYR A 565 -2.39 -14.10 15.07
N ASP A 566 -1.69 -14.99 14.37
CA ASP A 566 -1.07 -16.20 14.93
C ASP A 566 0.46 -16.25 14.69
N PRO A 567 1.22 -15.20 15.09
CA PRO A 567 2.65 -15.18 14.88
C PRO A 567 3.35 -16.33 15.63
N PRO A 568 4.55 -16.76 15.20
CA PRO A 568 5.35 -16.14 14.16
C PRO A 568 5.49 -17.00 12.89
N ALA A 569 5.48 -16.35 11.72
CA ALA A 569 6.29 -16.85 10.62
C ALA A 569 7.76 -16.93 11.09
N PRO A 570 8.53 -17.98 10.75
CA PRO A 570 9.88 -18.19 11.30
C PRO A 570 10.82 -16.97 11.12
N SER A 571 10.72 -16.30 9.98
CA SER A 571 11.48 -15.12 9.57
C SER A 571 10.58 -13.90 9.35
N GLY A 572 11.19 -12.71 9.36
CA GLY A 572 10.50 -11.44 9.16
C GLY A 572 9.87 -10.85 10.42
N MET A 573 9.51 -9.58 10.31
CA MET A 573 8.91 -8.80 11.40
C MET A 573 7.40 -9.08 11.53
N PRO A 574 6.87 -9.29 12.75
CA PRO A 574 5.44 -9.46 12.97
C PRO A 574 4.65 -8.19 12.63
N ASP A 575 3.42 -8.39 12.18
CA ASP A 575 2.49 -7.32 11.85
C ASP A 575 1.06 -7.74 12.17
N ASN A 576 0.21 -6.79 12.59
CA ASN A 576 -1.18 -7.04 12.93
C ASN A 576 -2.09 -5.96 12.36
N HIS A 577 -3.30 -6.29 11.91
CA HIS A 577 -4.28 -5.27 11.57
C HIS A 577 -5.15 -4.93 12.79
N CYS A 578 -5.43 -3.65 13.00
CA CYS A 578 -6.15 -3.18 14.18
C CYS A 578 -7.25 -2.24 13.74
N TYR A 579 -8.50 -2.70 13.79
CA TYR A 579 -9.68 -1.93 13.43
C TYR A 579 -10.49 -1.60 14.68
N CYS A 580 -9.83 -1.32 15.81
CA CYS A 580 -10.47 -1.21 17.13
C CYS A 580 -11.36 0.04 17.32
N GLY A 581 -11.19 1.06 16.48
CA GLY A 581 -12.09 2.22 16.40
C GLY A 581 -13.15 2.09 15.29
N TRP A 582 -13.22 0.93 14.66
CA TRP A 582 -14.14 0.60 13.58
C TRP A 582 -15.08 -0.51 14.04
N TYR A 583 -14.49 -1.65 14.38
CA TYR A 583 -15.10 -2.72 15.16
C TYR A 583 -14.65 -2.62 16.62
N ILE A 584 -15.54 -2.96 17.55
CA ILE A 584 -15.18 -2.97 18.99
C ILE A 584 -14.12 -4.04 19.23
N GLY A 585 -12.94 -3.61 19.68
CA GLY A 585 -11.90 -4.50 20.20
C GLY A 585 -11.18 -5.36 19.16
N HIS A 586 -11.34 -5.09 17.85
CA HIS A 586 -10.66 -5.88 16.82
C HIS A 586 -9.13 -5.79 16.93
N GLY A 587 -8.51 -6.94 17.19
CA GLY A 587 -7.09 -7.06 17.52
C GLY A 587 -6.84 -6.68 18.97
N ILE A 588 -6.98 -5.39 19.30
CA ILE A 588 -6.72 -4.86 20.64
C ILE A 588 -7.86 -3.93 21.08
N ASP A 589 -8.15 -3.90 22.38
CA ASP A 589 -9.06 -2.90 22.95
C ASP A 589 -8.54 -1.47 22.72
N LEU A 590 -9.43 -0.54 22.40
CA LEU A 590 -9.07 0.86 22.09
C LEU A 590 -8.41 1.56 23.28
N GLY A 591 -8.89 1.30 24.49
CA GLY A 591 -8.32 1.85 25.73
C GLY A 591 -6.95 1.22 26.06
N ALA A 592 -6.79 -0.08 25.83
CA ALA A 592 -5.50 -0.75 25.97
C ALA A 592 -4.46 -0.21 24.97
N LEU A 593 -4.84 0.01 23.71
CA LEU A 593 -3.98 0.64 22.72
C LEU A 593 -3.62 2.07 23.11
N GLU A 594 -4.61 2.87 23.52
CA GLU A 594 -4.40 4.25 23.99
C GLU A 594 -3.39 4.30 25.14
N ALA A 595 -3.50 3.34 26.07
CA ALA A 595 -2.60 3.18 27.21
C ALA A 595 -1.19 2.73 26.86
N GLY A 596 -0.89 2.51 25.58
CA GLY A 596 0.42 2.09 25.10
C GLY A 596 0.61 0.57 25.08
N GLY A 597 -0.45 -0.20 25.24
CA GLY A 597 -0.44 -1.65 25.10
C GLY A 597 -0.33 -2.09 23.64
N TRP A 598 0.08 -3.34 23.43
CA TRP A 598 0.11 -3.97 22.12
C TRP A 598 -0.19 -5.47 22.22
N LEU A 599 -0.56 -6.06 21.08
CA LEU A 599 -0.85 -7.48 20.91
C LEU A 599 0.32 -8.38 21.33
N PRO A 600 0.06 -9.64 21.72
CA PRO A 600 1.10 -10.65 21.83
C PRO A 600 1.78 -10.89 20.48
N VAL A 601 3.10 -10.73 20.44
CA VAL A 601 3.93 -10.87 19.23
C VAL A 601 5.18 -11.70 19.54
N LYS A 602 5.98 -11.97 18.49
CA LYS A 602 7.30 -12.60 18.63
C LYS A 602 8.17 -11.77 19.60
N PRO A 603 8.66 -12.34 20.70
CA PRO A 603 9.40 -11.57 21.71
C PRO A 603 10.72 -11.04 21.15
N GLY A 604 11.09 -9.81 21.54
CA GLY A 604 12.35 -9.19 21.14
C GLY A 604 12.38 -8.68 19.69
N TRP A 605 11.22 -8.54 19.04
CA TRP A 605 11.08 -7.95 17.71
C TRP A 605 10.32 -6.63 17.76
N HIS A 606 10.70 -5.72 16.86
CA HIS A 606 9.84 -4.67 16.36
C HIS A 606 8.59 -5.28 15.71
N PHE A 607 7.56 -4.47 15.52
CA PHE A 607 6.31 -4.89 14.90
C PHE A 607 5.66 -3.78 14.08
N GLY A 608 4.69 -4.16 13.26
CA GLY A 608 3.92 -3.24 12.43
C GLY A 608 2.40 -3.32 12.64
N CYS A 609 1.72 -2.32 12.11
CA CYS A 609 0.28 -2.34 11.90
C CYS A 609 -0.06 -2.05 10.42
N GLY A 610 -0.16 -3.11 9.61
CA GLY A 610 -0.39 -3.00 8.16
C GLY A 610 -1.70 -2.32 7.79
N GLU A 611 -2.72 -2.39 8.65
CA GLU A 611 -4.01 -1.75 8.43
C GLU A 611 -4.69 -1.30 9.72
N PHE A 612 -5.24 -0.07 9.66
CA PHE A 612 -6.16 0.49 10.64
C PHE A 612 -6.97 1.62 10.00
N GLY A 613 -8.11 1.99 10.58
CA GLY A 613 -8.91 3.11 10.08
C GLY A 613 -10.37 3.00 10.51
N ALA A 614 -11.20 3.97 10.08
CA ALA A 614 -12.64 3.99 10.28
C ALA A 614 -13.33 4.77 9.14
N GLU A 615 -14.63 4.60 8.91
CA GLU A 615 -15.44 5.38 7.93
C GLU A 615 -15.45 6.84 8.30
N GLY A 616 -15.43 7.66 7.25
CA GLY A 616 -16.10 8.94 7.21
C GLY A 616 -16.84 9.05 5.88
N LEU A 617 -18.11 9.47 5.92
CA LEU A 617 -18.90 9.64 4.70
C LEU A 617 -18.29 10.71 3.79
N ASP A 618 -18.53 10.56 2.48
CA ASP A 618 -18.11 11.53 1.48
C ASP A 618 -18.80 12.89 1.64
N SER A 619 -18.24 13.91 0.99
CA SER A 619 -18.88 15.23 0.92
C SER A 619 -20.20 15.15 0.14
N TYR A 620 -21.15 16.03 0.45
CA TYR A 620 -22.42 16.11 -0.28
C TYR A 620 -22.21 16.35 -1.80
N GLY A 621 -21.14 17.07 -2.17
CA GLY A 621 -20.78 17.29 -3.57
C GLY A 621 -20.44 15.98 -4.30
N VAL A 622 -19.58 15.15 -3.69
CA VAL A 622 -19.21 13.83 -4.24
C VAL A 622 -20.41 12.90 -4.28
N MET A 623 -21.21 12.84 -3.21
CA MET A 623 -22.44 12.04 -3.18
C MET A 623 -23.38 12.42 -4.33
N LYS A 624 -23.65 13.71 -4.51
CA LYS A 624 -24.55 14.21 -5.56
C LYS A 624 -24.01 13.97 -6.97
N LYS A 625 -22.69 14.06 -7.16
CA LYS A 625 -22.04 13.91 -8.45
C LYS A 625 -22.03 12.45 -8.92
N TYR A 626 -21.80 11.51 -8.01
CA TYR A 626 -21.45 10.15 -8.39
C TYR A 626 -22.40 9.07 -7.91
N TYR A 627 -23.06 9.22 -6.75
CA TYR A 627 -23.84 8.11 -6.20
C TYR A 627 -25.05 7.80 -7.10
N PRO A 628 -25.55 6.56 -7.11
CA PRO A 628 -26.83 6.24 -7.73
C PRO A 628 -27.92 7.20 -7.23
N ARG A 629 -28.85 7.60 -8.12
CA ARG A 629 -29.91 8.57 -7.76
C ARG A 629 -30.69 8.17 -6.51
N ASP A 630 -30.95 6.88 -6.33
CA ASP A 630 -31.70 6.35 -5.19
C ASP A 630 -30.88 6.32 -3.88
N TRP A 631 -29.56 6.51 -3.95
CA TRP A 631 -28.67 6.63 -2.78
C TRP A 631 -28.45 8.09 -2.39
N GLN A 632 -28.68 9.04 -3.31
CA GLN A 632 -28.36 10.45 -3.12
C GLN A 632 -29.29 11.12 -2.10
N PRO A 633 -28.75 11.86 -1.11
CA PRO A 633 -29.55 12.77 -0.31
C PRO A 633 -30.08 13.94 -1.17
N PRO A 634 -31.38 14.27 -1.13
CA PRO A 634 -31.93 15.41 -1.86
C PRO A 634 -31.28 16.75 -1.49
N SER A 635 -30.99 16.97 -0.21
CA SER A 635 -30.28 18.14 0.31
C SER A 635 -29.56 17.82 1.62
N LEU A 636 -28.72 18.73 2.12
CA LEU A 636 -28.10 18.58 3.44
C LEU A 636 -29.12 18.54 4.60
N LYS A 637 -30.33 19.08 4.39
CA LYS A 637 -31.39 19.19 5.42
C LYS A 637 -32.51 18.16 5.26
N SER A 638 -32.46 17.32 4.24
CA SER A 638 -33.43 16.24 4.07
C SER A 638 -33.13 15.09 5.02
N ALA A 639 -34.19 14.44 5.50
CA ALA A 639 -34.10 13.14 6.15
C ALA A 639 -33.46 12.14 5.17
N TRP A 640 -32.35 11.56 5.59
CA TRP A 640 -31.56 10.60 4.82
C TRP A 640 -30.69 9.82 5.81
N THR A 641 -30.41 8.56 5.51
CA THR A 641 -29.54 7.72 6.34
C THR A 641 -28.55 6.96 5.47
N PRO A 642 -27.34 6.64 5.98
CA PRO A 642 -26.35 5.84 5.24
C PRO A 642 -26.78 4.40 5.00
N GLN A 643 -27.93 3.95 5.52
CA GLN A 643 -28.48 2.62 5.28
C GLN A 643 -28.67 2.30 3.80
N VAL A 644 -28.87 3.32 2.96
CA VAL A 644 -29.04 3.15 1.51
C VAL A 644 -27.73 2.77 0.81
N LEU A 645 -26.59 3.02 1.45
CA LEU A 645 -25.26 2.72 0.93
C LEU A 645 -24.94 1.25 1.20
N ALA A 646 -24.38 0.57 0.21
CA ALA A 646 -23.93 -0.80 0.41
C ALA A 646 -22.82 -0.84 1.49
N GLU A 647 -22.94 -1.82 2.38
CA GLU A 647 -21.96 -2.11 3.44
C GLU A 647 -21.63 -0.95 4.40
N SER A 648 -22.50 0.07 4.53
CA SER A 648 -22.16 1.23 5.36
C SER A 648 -22.19 0.99 6.86
N GLN A 649 -21.05 1.29 7.46
CA GLN A 649 -20.81 1.13 8.88
C GLN A 649 -21.16 2.39 9.65
N SER A 650 -21.11 3.56 9.00
CA SER A 650 -21.76 4.76 9.52
C SER A 650 -23.25 4.52 9.77
N TRP A 651 -23.90 3.54 9.14
CA TRP A 651 -25.20 3.07 9.59
C TRP A 651 -25.11 1.91 10.59
N ASN A 652 -24.37 0.85 10.27
CA ASN A 652 -24.43 -0.40 11.04
C ASN A 652 -23.86 -0.29 12.47
N PHE A 653 -22.96 0.64 12.76
CA PHE A 653 -22.25 0.72 14.04
C PHE A 653 -22.26 2.10 14.70
N HIS A 654 -22.96 3.09 14.13
CA HIS A 654 -22.94 4.46 14.67
C HIS A 654 -23.31 4.55 16.16
N PHE A 655 -24.28 3.77 16.62
CA PHE A 655 -24.77 3.78 18.00
C PHE A 655 -23.70 3.41 19.04
N LEU A 656 -22.57 2.85 18.61
CA LEU A 656 -21.41 2.61 19.47
C LEU A 656 -20.57 3.87 19.71
N TRP A 657 -20.63 4.81 18.76
CA TRP A 657 -19.67 5.90 18.64
C TRP A 657 -20.30 7.28 18.76
N TYR A 658 -21.52 7.48 18.28
CA TYR A 658 -22.21 8.76 18.25
C TYR A 658 -23.73 8.64 18.12
N ASP A 659 -24.45 9.68 18.55
CA ASP A 659 -25.91 9.76 18.47
C ASP A 659 -26.41 9.77 17.02
N THR A 660 -27.58 9.16 16.77
CA THR A 660 -28.21 9.07 15.44
C THR A 660 -28.60 10.47 14.90
N PRO A 661 -27.99 10.93 13.79
CA PRO A 661 -28.37 12.19 13.14
C PRO A 661 -29.73 12.13 12.45
N LYS A 662 -30.33 13.31 12.24
CA LYS A 662 -31.68 13.46 11.64
C LYS A 662 -31.66 13.79 10.14
N ASP A 663 -30.56 14.35 9.64
CA ASP A 663 -30.44 14.82 8.26
C ASP A 663 -29.08 14.44 7.65
N ALA A 664 -28.98 14.53 6.32
CA ALA A 664 -27.77 14.15 5.58
C ALA A 664 -26.53 14.92 6.03
N GLY A 665 -26.65 16.23 6.29
CA GLY A 665 -25.54 17.05 6.76
C GLY A 665 -25.04 16.62 8.14
N GLY A 666 -25.95 16.25 9.04
CA GLY A 666 -25.62 15.69 10.34
C GLY A 666 -24.84 14.38 10.22
N TRP A 667 -25.28 13.46 9.35
CA TRP A 667 -24.57 12.21 9.09
C TRP A 667 -23.15 12.41 8.57
N ILE A 668 -22.96 13.29 7.58
CA ILE A 668 -21.64 13.60 7.02
C ILE A 668 -20.73 14.18 8.12
N GLU A 669 -21.23 15.16 8.88
CA GLU A 669 -20.44 15.84 9.91
C GLU A 669 -20.01 14.90 11.05
N VAL A 670 -20.92 14.10 11.61
CA VAL A 670 -20.58 13.24 12.77
C VAL A 670 -19.72 12.05 12.37
N SER A 671 -19.94 11.46 11.18
CA SER A 671 -19.11 10.35 10.69
C SER A 671 -17.68 10.81 10.41
N GLN A 672 -17.49 11.98 9.79
CA GLN A 672 -16.14 12.53 9.60
C GLN A 672 -15.46 12.95 10.91
N ARG A 673 -16.21 13.43 11.91
CA ARG A 673 -15.66 13.69 13.26
C ARG A 673 -15.21 12.40 13.95
N HIS A 674 -15.98 11.33 13.80
CA HIS A 674 -15.61 10.00 14.31
C HIS A 674 -14.31 9.51 13.64
N GLN A 675 -14.25 9.57 12.31
CA GLN A 675 -13.04 9.23 11.55
C GLN A 675 -11.83 10.04 12.03
N GLU A 676 -11.99 11.36 12.17
CA GLU A 676 -10.95 12.26 12.66
C GLU A 676 -10.42 11.87 14.04
N TRP A 677 -11.33 11.57 14.97
CA TRP A 677 -10.98 11.16 16.33
C TRP A 677 -10.21 9.85 16.36
N ILE A 678 -10.72 8.82 15.67
CA ILE A 678 -10.11 7.48 15.63
C ILE A 678 -8.76 7.52 14.92
N THR A 679 -8.68 8.14 13.75
CA THR A 679 -7.43 8.31 13.00
C THR A 679 -6.35 8.96 13.86
N ARG A 680 -6.70 10.03 14.58
CA ARG A 680 -5.75 10.72 15.47
C ARG A 680 -5.31 9.84 16.63
N LEU A 681 -6.27 9.28 17.37
CA LEU A 681 -6.01 8.50 18.58
C LEU A 681 -5.10 7.31 18.29
N MET A 682 -5.42 6.53 17.26
CA MET A 682 -4.66 5.34 16.89
C MET A 682 -3.27 5.69 16.37
N THR A 683 -3.17 6.71 15.50
CA THR A 683 -1.86 7.16 14.97
C THR A 683 -0.95 7.66 16.09
N GLU A 684 -1.46 8.50 17.00
CA GLU A 684 -0.67 8.97 18.14
C GLU A 684 -0.27 7.81 19.07
N ALA A 685 -1.16 6.83 19.31
CA ALA A 685 -0.83 5.64 20.11
C ALA A 685 0.29 4.79 19.49
N TYR A 686 0.20 4.50 18.19
CA TYR A 686 1.25 3.80 17.44
C TYR A 686 2.57 4.54 17.50
N ARG A 687 2.54 5.88 17.34
CA ARG A 687 3.75 6.69 17.41
C ARG A 687 4.36 6.74 18.80
N ARG A 688 3.59 6.73 19.89
CA ARG A 688 4.15 6.65 21.25
C ARG A 688 4.92 5.34 21.48
N HIS A 689 4.55 4.27 20.79
CA HIS A 689 5.18 2.96 20.94
C HIS A 689 6.52 2.87 20.20
N SER A 690 7.63 2.93 20.93
CA SER A 690 8.99 2.92 20.34
C SER A 690 9.32 1.67 19.51
N TRP A 691 8.63 0.54 19.72
CA TRP A 691 8.84 -0.68 18.92
C TRP A 691 7.97 -0.75 17.64
N MET A 692 7.02 0.17 17.46
CA MET A 692 6.21 0.25 16.24
C MET A 692 7.05 0.77 15.08
N ASN A 693 7.39 -0.11 14.14
CA ASN A 693 8.36 0.20 13.08
C ASN A 693 7.68 0.56 11.75
N THR A 694 6.45 0.09 11.54
CA THR A 694 5.64 0.44 10.37
C THR A 694 4.15 0.54 10.73
N PHE A 695 3.42 1.48 10.14
CA PHE A 695 1.96 1.41 10.12
C PHE A 695 1.37 2.10 8.89
N ALA A 696 0.25 1.58 8.39
CA ALA A 696 -0.45 2.13 7.24
C ALA A 696 -1.96 2.31 7.50
N ILE A 697 -2.45 3.54 7.34
CA ILE A 697 -3.89 3.81 7.43
C ILE A 697 -4.61 3.22 6.21
N HIS A 698 -5.83 2.75 6.41
CA HIS A 698 -6.67 2.15 5.40
C HIS A 698 -7.94 3.00 5.27
N LEU A 699 -8.08 3.88 4.27
CA LEU A 699 -7.24 4.09 3.07
C LEU A 699 -6.80 5.54 2.90
N PHE A 700 -5.90 5.77 1.94
CA PHE A 700 -5.50 7.14 1.58
C PHE A 700 -6.57 7.86 0.74
N ILE A 701 -6.73 7.45 -0.51
CA ILE A 701 -7.63 8.03 -1.52
C ILE A 701 -8.52 6.93 -2.07
N ASP A 702 -9.82 7.22 -2.20
CA ASP A 702 -10.79 6.36 -2.87
C ASP A 702 -10.53 6.29 -4.39
N ALA A 703 -10.44 5.07 -4.94
CA ALA A 703 -10.46 4.88 -6.40
C ALA A 703 -11.81 5.17 -7.02
N TRP A 704 -12.88 4.89 -6.27
CA TRP A 704 -14.26 4.98 -6.69
C TRP A 704 -15.12 5.67 -5.63
N PRO A 705 -16.20 6.36 -6.03
CA PRO A 705 -17.14 7.00 -5.09
C PRO A 705 -17.65 6.01 -4.04
N CYS A 706 -17.89 6.46 -2.80
CA CYS A 706 -18.40 5.59 -1.74
C CYS A 706 -17.59 4.30 -1.53
N GLY A 707 -16.31 4.20 -1.93
CA GLY A 707 -15.59 2.93 -1.99
C GLY A 707 -15.40 2.20 -0.66
N TRP A 708 -14.17 1.89 -0.28
CA TRP A 708 -13.87 1.44 1.08
C TRP A 708 -13.86 2.68 1.98
N MET A 709 -15.05 3.24 2.26
CA MET A 709 -15.37 4.57 2.85
C MET A 709 -14.56 5.03 4.08
N LYS A 710 -13.62 4.22 4.55
CA LYS A 710 -12.49 4.55 5.42
C LYS A 710 -11.43 5.45 4.79
N ALA A 711 -11.46 5.74 3.48
CA ALA A 711 -10.50 6.65 2.88
C ALA A 711 -10.54 8.04 3.56
N ILE A 712 -9.38 8.62 3.83
CA ILE A 712 -9.25 9.95 4.45
C ILE A 712 -9.37 11.09 3.42
N MET A 713 -9.38 10.76 2.14
CA MET A 713 -9.59 11.66 1.01
C MET A 713 -10.49 10.98 -0.02
N ASP A 714 -11.46 11.73 -0.55
CA ASP A 714 -12.43 11.17 -1.49
C ASP A 714 -11.91 11.08 -2.93
N VAL A 715 -12.73 10.53 -3.83
CA VAL A 715 -12.41 10.30 -5.24
C VAL A 715 -12.08 11.59 -6.02
N ASP A 716 -12.55 12.76 -5.57
CA ASP A 716 -12.25 14.06 -6.18
C ASP A 716 -11.05 14.75 -5.49
N ARG A 717 -10.31 14.01 -4.64
CA ARG A 717 -9.16 14.48 -3.86
C ARG A 717 -9.53 15.58 -2.86
N VAL A 718 -10.77 15.60 -2.39
CA VAL A 718 -11.19 16.50 -1.30
C VAL A 718 -10.79 15.85 0.02
N PRO A 719 -9.93 16.49 0.84
CA PRO A 719 -9.52 15.94 2.12
C PRO A 719 -10.69 15.92 3.11
N LYS A 720 -10.94 14.77 3.74
CA LYS A 720 -11.85 14.68 4.89
C LYS A 720 -11.14 15.19 6.15
N LYS A 721 -11.88 15.45 7.23
CA LYS A 721 -11.29 15.91 8.51
C LYS A 721 -10.16 15.02 9.02
N ALA A 722 -10.30 13.70 8.81
CA ALA A 722 -9.29 12.72 9.17
C ALA A 722 -7.95 12.92 8.45
N TRP A 723 -7.92 13.48 7.23
CA TRP A 723 -6.66 13.77 6.53
C TRP A 723 -5.82 14.78 7.29
N PHE A 724 -6.42 15.89 7.74
CA PHE A 724 -5.73 16.92 8.51
C PHE A 724 -5.22 16.37 9.85
N ALA A 725 -6.05 15.56 10.52
CA ALA A 725 -5.66 14.89 11.76
C ALA A 725 -4.50 13.91 11.56
N TYR A 726 -4.53 13.13 10.48
CA TYR A 726 -3.50 12.17 10.15
C TYR A 726 -2.18 12.87 9.82
N ARG A 727 -2.22 13.90 8.96
CA ARG A 727 -1.06 14.71 8.61
C ARG A 727 -0.38 15.29 9.86
N ASP A 728 -1.16 15.94 10.73
CA ASP A 728 -0.65 16.56 11.96
C ASP A 728 0.00 15.49 12.86
N ALA A 729 -0.70 14.36 13.06
CA ALA A 729 -0.22 13.23 13.82
C ALA A 729 0.98 12.51 13.17
N LEU A 730 1.26 12.69 11.88
CA LEU A 730 2.41 12.15 11.17
C LEU A 730 3.61 13.10 11.09
N SER A 731 3.51 14.34 11.59
CA SER A 731 4.61 15.32 11.57
C SER A 731 5.95 14.69 12.01
N PRO A 732 7.08 14.90 11.30
CA PRO A 732 8.34 14.19 11.56
C PRO A 732 8.76 14.22 13.04
N THR A 733 8.54 15.36 13.69
CA THR A 733 8.51 15.48 15.15
C THR A 733 7.11 15.89 15.58
N ALA A 734 6.45 15.08 16.39
CA ALA A 734 5.08 15.35 16.86
C ALA A 734 4.96 15.30 18.38
N VAL A 735 4.15 16.23 18.90
CA VAL A 735 3.71 16.32 20.28
C VAL A 735 2.43 15.51 20.43
N SER A 736 2.36 14.65 21.44
CA SER A 736 1.13 13.96 21.83
C SER A 736 0.83 14.26 23.30
N LEU A 737 -0.42 14.66 23.56
CA LEU A 737 -0.96 14.87 24.90
C LEU A 737 -1.93 13.74 25.18
N ARG A 738 -1.53 12.81 26.04
CA ARG A 738 -2.33 11.62 26.35
C ARG A 738 -3.07 11.82 27.67
N CYS A 739 -4.37 11.60 27.67
CA CYS A 739 -5.21 11.62 28.86
C CYS A 739 -6.26 10.52 28.74
N SER A 740 -6.36 9.64 29.74
CA SER A 740 -7.22 8.44 29.67
C SER A 740 -8.72 8.74 29.58
N ARG A 741 -9.14 9.99 29.82
CA ARG A 741 -10.53 10.44 29.67
C ARG A 741 -10.60 11.92 29.30
N THR A 742 -11.64 12.28 28.57
CA THR A 742 -11.94 13.66 28.16
C THR A 742 -13.04 14.31 28.99
N GLN A 743 -13.65 13.57 29.91
CA GLN A 743 -14.69 14.02 30.82
C GLN A 743 -14.20 13.92 32.25
N VAL A 744 -14.22 15.04 32.97
CA VAL A 744 -13.58 15.19 34.29
C VAL A 744 -14.47 16.02 35.21
N TRP A 745 -14.22 15.95 36.51
CA TRP A 745 -15.01 16.66 37.52
C TRP A 745 -14.32 17.95 37.98
N SER A 746 -15.12 18.91 38.41
CA SER A 746 -14.69 20.12 39.10
C SER A 746 -13.71 19.78 40.24
N GLU A 747 -12.59 20.52 40.31
CA GLU A 747 -11.51 20.35 41.31
C GLU A 747 -10.70 19.05 41.25
N GLU A 748 -11.03 18.14 40.33
CA GLU A 748 -10.29 16.89 40.14
C GLU A 748 -8.86 17.14 39.64
N VAL A 749 -7.90 16.32 40.06
CA VAL A 749 -6.54 16.35 39.52
C VAL A 749 -6.42 15.30 38.42
N VAL A 750 -6.20 15.74 37.19
CA VAL A 750 -6.17 14.91 36.00
C VAL A 750 -4.74 14.84 35.47
N PRO A 751 -4.13 13.65 35.37
CA PRO A 751 -2.81 13.51 34.79
C PRO A 751 -2.90 13.58 33.26
N VAL A 752 -2.20 14.53 32.65
CA VAL A 752 -1.98 14.58 31.20
C VAL A 752 -0.52 14.23 30.93
N GLU A 753 -0.28 13.15 30.20
CA GLU A 753 1.06 12.75 29.83
C GLU A 753 1.55 13.54 28.61
N LEU A 754 2.76 14.07 28.70
CA LEU A 754 3.42 14.76 27.60
C LEU A 754 4.39 13.83 26.89
N TRP A 755 4.20 13.65 25.58
CA TRP A 755 5.02 12.80 24.74
C TRP A 755 5.59 13.58 23.56
N VAL A 756 6.79 13.17 23.14
CA VAL A 756 7.35 13.53 21.82
C VAL A 756 7.63 12.26 21.03
N SER A 757 7.18 12.25 19.77
CA SER A 757 7.51 11.22 18.80
C SER A 757 8.41 11.84 17.73
N HIS A 758 9.63 11.32 17.58
CA HIS A 758 10.64 11.91 16.70
C HIS A 758 11.22 10.85 15.75
N ASP A 759 11.07 11.08 14.46
CA ASP A 759 11.50 10.16 13.40
C ASP A 759 12.82 10.42 12.74
N PRO A 760 13.27 11.68 12.60
CA PRO A 760 14.57 11.94 12.03
C PRO A 760 15.66 11.12 12.72
N ALA A 761 16.64 10.69 11.94
CA ALA A 761 17.75 9.85 12.41
C ALA A 761 18.71 10.65 13.32
N GLU A 762 18.61 11.98 13.30
CA GLU A 762 19.38 12.88 14.13
C GLU A 762 18.60 13.27 15.39
N LYS A 763 19.25 13.26 16.55
CA LYS A 763 18.62 13.79 17.79
C LYS A 763 18.45 15.30 17.71
N LEU A 764 17.42 15.83 18.36
CA LEU A 764 17.24 17.27 18.50
C LEU A 764 17.86 17.77 19.83
N VAL A 765 18.79 18.73 19.73
CA VAL A 765 19.54 19.31 20.85
C VAL A 765 19.01 20.70 21.19
N GLY A 766 18.91 21.04 22.47
CA GLY A 766 18.51 22.38 22.94
C GLY A 766 17.00 22.66 22.86
N ALA A 767 16.18 21.65 22.55
CA ALA A 767 14.73 21.80 22.47
C ALA A 767 14.08 22.07 23.85
N SER A 768 12.94 22.76 23.83
CA SER A 768 12.19 23.09 25.05
C SER A 768 10.68 23.01 24.86
N TRP A 769 9.97 22.85 25.97
CA TRP A 769 8.52 22.79 26.06
C TRP A 769 7.95 24.13 26.55
N VAL A 770 6.82 24.53 25.96
CA VAL A 770 5.92 25.55 26.50
C VAL A 770 4.52 24.93 26.57
N TYR A 771 3.90 24.93 27.75
CA TYR A 771 2.55 24.40 27.93
C TYR A 771 1.64 25.38 28.67
N GLU A 772 0.35 25.32 28.36
CA GLU A 772 -0.68 26.22 28.88
C GLU A 772 -1.98 25.45 29.19
N VAL A 773 -2.76 26.00 30.10
CA VAL A 773 -4.12 25.55 30.42
C VAL A 773 -5.06 26.76 30.31
N LYS A 774 -6.13 26.64 29.52
CA LYS A 774 -7.14 27.68 29.32
C LYS A 774 -8.52 27.19 29.76
N LEU A 775 -9.20 27.95 30.60
CA LEU A 775 -10.61 27.76 30.95
C LEU A 775 -11.47 28.69 30.09
N ASN A 776 -12.33 28.12 29.24
CA ASN A 776 -13.20 28.88 28.32
C ASN A 776 -12.40 29.96 27.55
N GLY A 777 -11.21 29.61 27.07
CA GLY A 777 -10.29 30.49 26.32
C GLY A 777 -9.38 31.38 27.17
N LYS A 778 -9.62 31.54 28.47
CA LYS A 778 -8.77 32.35 29.37
C LYS A 778 -7.69 31.50 30.02
N GLY A 779 -6.44 31.90 29.94
CA GLY A 779 -5.35 31.12 30.54
C GLY A 779 -5.34 31.18 32.06
N VAL A 780 -5.15 30.02 32.68
CA VAL A 780 -5.23 29.80 34.13
C VAL A 780 -4.00 29.12 34.71
N ALA A 781 -3.17 28.50 33.86
CA ALA A 781 -1.87 27.98 34.25
C ALA A 781 -0.95 27.83 33.03
N HIS A 782 0.36 27.88 33.26
CA HIS A 782 1.38 27.69 32.22
C HIS A 782 2.69 27.19 32.79
N GLY A 783 3.58 26.71 31.93
CA GLY A 783 4.93 26.34 32.33
C GLY A 783 5.86 26.09 31.17
N ARG A 784 7.13 25.88 31.51
CA ARG A 784 8.22 25.60 30.57
C ARG A 784 9.15 24.55 31.16
N ALA A 785 9.72 23.72 30.29
CA ALA A 785 10.68 22.70 30.67
C ALA A 785 11.65 22.39 29.52
N PRO A 786 12.88 21.92 29.78
CA PRO A 786 13.74 21.37 28.73
C PRO A 786 13.12 20.10 28.12
N ALA A 787 13.31 19.88 26.82
CA ALA A 787 12.81 18.71 26.11
C ALA A 787 13.96 17.72 25.81
N LYS A 788 13.68 16.41 25.95
CA LYS A 788 14.60 15.34 25.53
C LYS A 788 14.02 14.64 24.31
N VAL A 789 14.68 14.81 23.17
CA VAL A 789 14.18 14.31 21.87
C VAL A 789 15.25 13.39 21.24
N PRO A 790 15.15 12.07 21.44
CA PRO A 790 16.10 11.11 20.88
C PRO A 790 15.90 10.91 19.37
N ALA A 791 16.96 10.48 18.68
CA ALA A 791 16.91 10.06 17.28
C ALA A 791 15.94 8.89 17.05
N CYS A 792 15.13 8.96 15.99
CA CYS A 792 14.22 7.91 15.48
C CYS A 792 13.44 7.14 16.57
N ARG A 793 13.00 7.86 17.61
CA ARG A 793 12.38 7.27 18.79
C ARG A 793 11.40 8.22 19.47
N SER A 794 10.39 7.63 20.10
CA SER A 794 9.42 8.33 20.92
C SER A 794 9.76 8.24 22.41
N LEU A 795 9.47 9.30 23.16
CA LEU A 795 9.81 9.39 24.57
C LEU A 795 8.76 10.19 25.36
N GLY A 796 8.22 9.59 26.42
CA GLY A 796 7.43 10.28 27.42
C GLY A 796 8.30 11.25 28.21
N GLN A 797 7.87 12.51 28.32
CA GLN A 797 8.63 13.60 28.94
C GLN A 797 8.28 13.78 30.42
N GLY A 798 7.07 13.38 30.81
CA GLY A 798 6.53 13.53 32.15
C GLY A 798 5.01 13.75 32.14
N ILE A 799 4.48 14.04 33.32
CA ILE A 799 3.06 14.22 33.57
C ILE A 799 2.79 15.67 33.98
N LEU A 800 1.74 16.26 33.39
CA LEU A 800 1.12 17.51 33.80
C LEU A 800 -0.06 17.19 34.73
N PRO A 801 0.07 17.37 36.07
CA PRO A 801 -1.01 17.09 37.00
C PRO A 801 -1.97 18.28 37.08
N ILE A 802 -2.97 18.32 36.19
CA ILE A 802 -3.84 19.49 36.04
C ILE A 802 -4.98 19.41 37.04
N ARG A 803 -5.00 20.31 38.02
CA ARG A 803 -6.17 20.51 38.88
C ARG A 803 -7.24 21.29 38.12
N MET A 804 -8.38 20.66 37.89
CA MET A 804 -9.50 21.26 37.19
C MET A 804 -10.07 22.44 38.00
N PRO A 805 -10.38 23.58 37.36
CA PRO A 805 -11.01 24.70 38.04
C PRO A 805 -12.39 24.32 38.59
N ALA A 806 -12.82 25.05 39.61
CA ALA A 806 -14.19 24.93 40.12
C ALA A 806 -15.19 25.49 39.09
N VAL A 807 -16.23 24.72 38.76
CA VAL A 807 -17.26 25.15 37.79
C VAL A 807 -18.67 24.82 38.28
N GLU A 808 -19.61 25.74 38.06
CA GLU A 808 -21.03 25.57 38.42
C GLU A 808 -21.86 24.98 37.27
N LYS A 809 -21.37 25.09 36.04
CA LYS A 809 -21.95 24.50 34.83
C LYS A 809 -20.88 23.78 34.03
N VAL A 810 -21.31 22.86 33.16
CA VAL A 810 -20.39 22.16 32.25
C VAL A 810 -19.57 23.19 31.48
N SER A 811 -18.25 23.07 31.60
CA SER A 811 -17.28 24.01 31.02
C SER A 811 -16.20 23.26 30.26
N VAL A 812 -15.36 23.97 29.49
CA VAL A 812 -14.27 23.37 28.72
C VAL A 812 -12.93 23.91 29.20
N VAL A 813 -12.00 23.00 29.47
CA VAL A 813 -10.59 23.32 29.66
C VAL A 813 -9.78 22.81 28.48
N GLN A 814 -8.94 23.67 27.94
CA GLN A 814 -7.97 23.34 26.90
C GLN A 814 -6.59 23.20 27.53
N VAL A 815 -5.90 22.11 27.20
CA VAL A 815 -4.52 21.85 27.62
C VAL A 815 -3.67 21.84 26.36
N GLY A 816 -2.74 22.78 26.26
CA GLY A 816 -1.88 22.98 25.10
C GLY A 816 -0.41 22.75 25.43
N ALA A 817 0.35 22.17 24.49
CA ALA A 817 1.80 22.04 24.57
C ALA A 817 2.45 22.30 23.21
N THR A 818 3.58 23.00 23.22
CA THR A 818 4.41 23.30 22.04
C THR A 818 5.84 22.87 22.31
N LEU A 819 6.41 22.15 21.33
CA LEU A 819 7.84 21.89 21.28
C LEU A 819 8.54 23.00 20.49
N LEU A 820 9.57 23.59 21.08
CA LEU A 820 10.43 24.60 20.47
C LEU A 820 11.79 24.00 20.13
N ASP A 821 12.39 24.47 19.03
CA ASP A 821 13.80 24.22 18.74
C ASP A 821 14.74 25.07 19.63
N ALA A 822 16.05 24.92 19.44
CA ALA A 822 17.06 25.66 20.18
C ALA A 822 17.02 27.19 19.96
N SER A 823 16.42 27.66 18.86
CA SER A 823 16.21 29.08 18.56
C SER A 823 14.92 29.65 19.16
N GLY A 824 14.08 28.79 19.76
CA GLY A 824 12.76 29.17 20.28
C GLY A 824 11.64 29.14 19.25
N LYS A 825 11.89 28.62 18.04
CA LYS A 825 10.86 28.48 16.99
C LYS A 825 9.99 27.25 17.25
N PRO A 826 8.66 27.33 17.09
CA PRO A 826 7.78 26.18 17.26
C PRO A 826 7.99 25.12 16.16
N ILE A 827 8.23 23.88 16.57
CA ILE A 827 8.37 22.71 15.70
C ILE A 827 7.01 22.05 15.48
N HIS A 828 6.31 21.73 16.57
CA HIS A 828 5.00 21.11 16.56
C HIS A 828 4.27 21.45 17.86
N ASP A 829 2.95 21.43 17.79
CA ASP A 829 2.11 21.83 18.91
C ASP A 829 0.77 21.06 18.92
N ARG A 830 0.22 20.85 20.13
CA ARG A 830 -1.01 20.09 20.32
C ARG A 830 -1.86 20.70 21.42
N THR A 831 -3.17 20.67 21.22
CA THR A 831 -4.18 21.02 22.23
C THR A 831 -5.19 19.89 22.37
N ILE A 832 -5.50 19.50 23.60
CA ILE A 832 -6.65 18.63 23.93
C ILE A 832 -7.70 19.41 24.70
N GLU A 833 -8.96 19.00 24.56
CA GLU A 833 -10.09 19.59 25.27
C GLU A 833 -10.65 18.59 26.28
N LEU A 834 -10.90 19.07 27.49
CA LEU A 834 -11.50 18.33 28.59
C LEU A 834 -12.80 19.01 28.99
N ARG A 835 -13.91 18.26 29.00
CA ARG A 835 -15.20 18.74 29.52
C ARG A 835 -15.23 18.56 31.03
N ILE A 836 -15.43 19.65 31.74
CA ILE A 836 -15.49 19.68 33.20
C ILE A 836 -16.95 19.74 33.63
N PHE A 837 -17.38 18.74 34.39
CA PHE A 837 -18.69 18.73 35.01
C PHE A 837 -18.63 19.37 36.39
N PRO A 838 -19.69 20.11 36.80
CA PRO A 838 -19.83 20.56 38.19
C PRO A 838 -19.70 19.38 39.13
N ARG A 839 -19.16 19.64 40.32
CA ARG A 839 -19.08 18.59 41.34
C ARG A 839 -20.49 18.10 41.61
N LEU A 840 -20.76 16.80 41.39
CA LEU A 840 -22.01 16.21 41.85
C LEU A 840 -22.04 16.41 43.37
N GLY A 841 -23.03 17.17 43.85
CA GLY A 841 -23.37 17.12 45.27
C GLY A 841 -23.59 15.65 45.62
N ARG A 842 -22.94 15.16 46.68
CA ARG A 842 -23.18 13.79 47.17
C ARG A 842 -24.66 13.64 47.47
N ARG A 843 -25.45 13.12 46.53
CA ARG A 843 -26.69 12.43 46.83
C ARG A 843 -26.30 10.96 46.94
N GLU A 844 -26.63 10.34 48.07
CA GLU A 844 -26.65 8.88 48.15
C GLU A 844 -27.72 8.38 47.18
N VAL A 845 -27.36 8.23 45.91
CA VAL A 845 -28.20 7.55 44.94
C VAL A 845 -27.83 6.08 45.07
N LEU A 846 -28.65 5.31 45.79
CA LEU A 846 -28.60 3.86 45.76
C LEU A 846 -29.12 3.44 44.37
N PRO A 847 -28.26 2.95 43.44
CA PRO A 847 -28.73 2.51 42.15
C PRO A 847 -29.65 1.30 42.35
N TRP A 848 -30.85 1.36 41.79
CA TRP A 848 -31.78 0.24 41.78
C TRP A 848 -31.41 -0.73 40.65
N VAL A 849 -31.30 -2.02 40.97
CA VAL A 849 -30.98 -3.07 39.99
C VAL A 849 -32.17 -4.03 39.89
N PRO A 850 -32.99 -3.95 38.82
CA PRO A 850 -34.06 -4.92 38.61
C PRO A 850 -33.51 -6.34 38.45
N GLY A 851 -34.07 -7.30 39.20
CA GLY A 851 -33.69 -8.73 39.10
C GLY A 851 -32.36 -9.11 39.76
N GLY A 852 -31.88 -8.27 40.70
CA GLY A 852 -30.59 -8.33 41.41
C GLY A 852 -29.83 -9.66 41.41
N SER A 853 -28.99 -9.88 40.40
CA SER A 853 -27.95 -10.90 40.48
C SER A 853 -26.80 -10.39 41.35
N ALA A 854 -26.23 -11.25 42.20
CA ALA A 854 -25.06 -10.91 43.03
C ALA A 854 -23.88 -10.38 42.19
N LYS A 855 -23.79 -10.81 40.92
CA LYS A 855 -22.76 -10.40 39.97
C LYS A 855 -22.87 -8.91 39.58
N THR A 856 -24.10 -8.43 39.32
CA THR A 856 -24.36 -7.02 38.98
C THR A 856 -24.07 -6.10 40.16
N ILE A 857 -24.41 -6.54 41.38
CA ILE A 857 -24.11 -5.81 42.61
C ILE A 857 -22.60 -5.78 42.86
N GLY A 858 -21.89 -6.88 42.56
CA GLY A 858 -20.43 -6.93 42.60
C GLY A 858 -19.76 -5.91 41.67
N TRP A 859 -20.20 -5.83 40.41
CA TRP A 859 -19.70 -4.85 39.44
C TRP A 859 -19.96 -3.39 39.87
N LEU A 860 -21.14 -3.11 40.43
CA LEU A 860 -21.45 -1.78 40.98
C LEU A 860 -20.58 -1.45 42.20
N GLY A 861 -20.28 -2.45 43.04
CA GLY A 861 -19.34 -2.32 44.14
C GLY A 861 -17.92 -1.99 43.69
N GLU A 862 -17.44 -2.65 42.62
CA GLU A 862 -16.16 -2.34 41.98
C GLU A 862 -16.11 -0.91 41.41
N LEU A 863 -17.26 -0.39 40.96
CA LEU A 863 -17.44 1.00 40.50
C LEU A 863 -17.68 2.00 41.66
N GLY A 864 -17.59 1.56 42.92
CA GLY A 864 -17.75 2.41 44.10
C GLY A 864 -19.20 2.80 44.43
N ALA A 865 -20.18 2.13 43.83
CA ALA A 865 -21.60 2.35 44.08
C ALA A 865 -22.15 1.33 45.10
N LYS A 866 -22.83 1.82 46.15
CA LYS A 866 -23.62 0.97 47.05
C LYS A 866 -24.98 0.71 46.41
N ALA A 867 -25.26 -0.54 46.03
CA ALA A 867 -26.56 -0.98 45.51
C ALA A 867 -27.24 -1.93 46.50
N THR A 868 -28.57 -1.91 46.55
CA THR A 868 -29.37 -2.83 47.37
C THR A 868 -30.23 -3.71 46.48
N ALA A 869 -30.17 -5.03 46.68
CA ALA A 869 -31.17 -5.93 46.11
C ALA A 869 -32.50 -5.74 46.84
N ARG A 870 -33.59 -5.55 46.09
CA ARG A 870 -34.96 -5.76 46.59
C ARG A 870 -35.70 -6.64 45.58
N PRO A 871 -36.61 -7.53 46.05
CA PRO A 871 -37.38 -8.41 45.18
C PRO A 871 -38.17 -7.65 44.11
#